data_AF-A0A642UKZ6-F1
#
_entry.id   AF-A0A642UKZ6-F1
#
_cell.length_a   1.000
_cell.length_b   1.000
_cell.length_c   1.000
_cell.angle_alpha   90.00
_cell.angle_beta   90.00
_cell.angle_gamma   90.00
#
_symmetry.space_group_name_H-M   'P 1'
#
loop_
_entity.id
_entity.type
_entity.pdbx_description
1 polymer ?
#
loop_
_entity_poly.entity_id
_entity_poly.type
_entity_poly.pdbx_seq_one_letter_code
_entity_poly.pdbx_strand_id
1 'polypeptide(L)'
;MSSNHSYQPNENVVLLRQTNQLVGLYSIIRDVNTKRGDFVFYSDRIIRLLVEEGLNLLPVEKCTIKCHGNNEYAGAKFLGKICGVSIVRAGESMEMGLRDCCRSVRIGKILIQRDEETAMPKLFYEKLPEDISDRYVFLLDPMLATGGSAMMAVEVLLARGVKAERIFFLNLLAAPEGIKAFQDKYPDVKIITGAIDDKLNGDKYIIIADDVSSPKPNLYPVFKFVLSDELTVHNAYLRLAKLNDANRSPNFLFESAVKGDTVDRYSFIGVNPRKIIRTGDDDKYGPGNTNVDPITVLEQELAQYRQARLPGVPKYAGGATGYISYDCIKYFEPKTRRPLKDVLQVPEAVLMLCDCVVAFDHVYQRFQIVYNVGVDDVDGDYDKAVKEIERIEQLLTDTTITYDEVNPEQSPIKLGQTFTSNIGQEGYEGHVTTLKKHIKKGDIIQAVPSQRVARPTSLHPFNIYRHLRTVNPSPYMFYIDLVEFQIIGASPELLVQSDVHNKVITHPIAGTIMRGKTAEEDEANAETLRSSLKDRAEHIMLVDLARNDINRVCQPTTTNVDRLLTIERFSHVMHLVSQVSGVLRDDKTRFDAFRSIFPAGTVSGAPKVRAMELIGELEGEKRGVYAGAVGHWSYDGKTMDTCIALRTMVFKDGIAYLQAGGGIVFDSDEYDEYIETMNKMRANNNTIVEAEKIWADKVGTQ
;
A
#
# COMPACT_ATOMS: atom_id res chain seq x y z
N MET A 1 -2.03 -31.86 -11.00
CA MET A 1 -1.76 -30.55 -11.64
C MET A 1 -0.60 -30.76 -12.61
N SER A 2 -0.90 -30.96 -13.88
CA SER A 2 0.09 -30.98 -14.95
C SER A 2 0.56 -29.54 -15.18
N SER A 3 1.81 -29.22 -14.85
CA SER A 3 2.39 -27.92 -15.18
C SER A 3 2.52 -27.79 -16.69
N ASN A 4 1.79 -26.83 -17.26
CA ASN A 4 2.00 -26.36 -18.62
C ASN A 4 3.33 -25.59 -18.66
N HIS A 5 4.46 -26.29 -18.74
CA HIS A 5 5.72 -25.65 -19.09
C HIS A 5 5.73 -25.43 -20.61
N SER A 6 5.93 -24.18 -21.03
CA SER A 6 5.97 -23.76 -22.45
C SER A 6 7.23 -24.23 -23.19
N TYR A 7 8.24 -24.71 -22.47
CA TYR A 7 9.52 -25.17 -22.99
C TYR A 7 9.66 -26.70 -22.89
N GLN A 8 9.97 -27.37 -24.01
CA GLN A 8 10.29 -28.80 -24.03
C GLN A 8 11.82 -28.99 -24.05
N PRO A 9 12.42 -29.58 -23.00
CA PRO A 9 13.84 -29.90 -22.97
C PRO A 9 14.26 -30.82 -24.11
N ASN A 10 15.40 -30.56 -24.75
CA ASN A 10 16.04 -31.50 -25.66
C ASN A 10 16.94 -32.50 -24.90
N GLU A 11 17.60 -33.41 -25.61
CA GLU A 11 18.41 -34.50 -25.02
C GLU A 11 19.58 -34.07 -24.12
N ASN A 12 20.02 -32.81 -24.21
CA ASN A 12 21.10 -32.24 -23.39
C ASN A 12 20.60 -31.27 -22.30
N VAL A 13 19.28 -31.15 -22.10
CA VAL A 13 18.69 -30.46 -20.93
C VAL A 13 17.97 -31.49 -20.06
N VAL A 14 18.52 -31.75 -18.89
CA VAL A 14 17.95 -32.63 -17.88
C VAL A 14 17.24 -31.78 -16.83
N LEU A 15 15.92 -31.80 -16.87
CA LEU A 15 15.07 -31.21 -15.84
C LEU A 15 14.78 -32.26 -14.78
N LEU A 16 15.05 -31.95 -13.50
CA LEU A 16 14.67 -32.82 -12.39
C LEU A 16 13.17 -33.14 -12.46
N ARG A 17 12.83 -34.39 -12.16
CA ARG A 17 11.43 -34.82 -12.11
C ARG A 17 10.66 -33.99 -11.08
N GLN A 18 9.63 -33.29 -11.54
CA GLN A 18 8.77 -32.46 -10.69
C GLN A 18 7.86 -33.32 -9.80
N THR A 19 8.41 -33.77 -8.67
CA THR A 19 7.66 -34.47 -7.61
C THR A 19 6.99 -33.45 -6.69
N ASN A 20 5.93 -33.84 -5.96
CA ASN A 20 5.31 -32.97 -4.96
C ASN A 20 6.32 -32.45 -3.93
N GLN A 21 7.31 -33.27 -3.59
CA GLN A 21 8.39 -32.87 -2.67
C GLN A 21 9.26 -31.77 -3.29
N LEU A 22 9.68 -31.92 -4.55
CA LEU A 22 10.49 -30.91 -5.24
C LEU A 22 9.71 -29.61 -5.45
N VAL A 23 8.45 -29.71 -5.85
CA VAL A 23 7.54 -28.55 -5.97
C VAL A 23 7.44 -27.82 -4.64
N GLY A 24 7.24 -28.54 -3.52
CA GLY A 24 7.19 -27.95 -2.19
C GLY A 24 8.50 -27.27 -1.76
N LEU A 25 9.66 -27.83 -2.11
CA LEU A 25 10.95 -27.19 -1.87
C LEU A 25 11.07 -25.87 -2.64
N TYR A 26 10.69 -25.87 -3.91
CA TYR A 26 10.66 -24.67 -4.73
C TYR A 26 9.66 -23.62 -4.24
N SER A 27 8.49 -24.03 -3.74
CA SER A 27 7.54 -23.12 -3.11
C SER A 27 8.17 -22.39 -1.93
N ILE A 28 8.92 -23.09 -1.08
CA ILE A 28 9.58 -22.47 0.08
C ILE A 28 10.67 -21.49 -0.36
N ILE A 29 11.58 -21.89 -1.27
CA ILE A 29 12.67 -21.00 -1.67
C ILE A 29 12.20 -19.82 -2.55
N ARG A 30 10.96 -19.86 -3.07
CA ARG A 30 10.33 -18.76 -3.82
C ARG A 30 9.44 -17.85 -2.98
N ASP A 31 9.02 -18.29 -1.80
CA ASP A 31 8.21 -17.46 -0.90
C ASP A 31 9.07 -16.32 -0.33
N VAL A 32 8.63 -15.09 -0.58
CA VAL A 32 9.28 -13.85 -0.10
C VAL A 32 9.35 -13.80 1.44
N ASN A 33 8.49 -14.53 2.13
CA ASN A 33 8.44 -14.59 3.59
C ASN A 33 9.38 -15.66 4.18
N THR A 34 10.04 -16.48 3.36
CA THR A 34 10.95 -17.53 3.82
C THR A 34 12.16 -16.92 4.52
N LYS A 35 12.39 -17.32 5.77
CA LYS A 35 13.53 -16.86 6.56
C LYS A 35 14.84 -17.35 5.93
N ARG A 36 15.91 -16.56 6.07
CA ARG A 36 17.24 -16.88 5.50
C ARG A 36 17.73 -18.29 5.84
N GLY A 37 17.54 -18.75 7.08
CA GLY A 37 17.96 -20.10 7.50
C GLY A 37 17.24 -21.20 6.74
N ASP A 38 15.91 -21.07 6.59
CA ASP A 38 15.08 -21.99 5.83
C ASP A 38 15.45 -21.95 4.35
N PHE A 39 15.62 -20.75 3.78
CA PHE A 39 16.04 -20.59 2.38
C PHE A 39 17.33 -21.36 2.08
N VAL A 40 18.36 -21.21 2.92
CA VAL A 40 19.64 -21.93 2.76
C VAL A 40 19.44 -23.43 2.89
N PHE A 41 18.71 -23.88 3.91
CA PHE A 41 18.47 -25.31 4.16
C PHE A 41 17.73 -25.99 2.99
N TYR A 42 16.64 -25.38 2.50
CA TYR A 42 15.86 -25.97 1.42
C TYR A 42 16.56 -25.84 0.06
N SER A 43 17.34 -24.78 -0.16
CA SER A 43 18.21 -24.67 -1.35
C SER A 43 19.27 -25.78 -1.36
N ASP A 44 19.92 -26.06 -0.23
CA ASP A 44 20.91 -27.14 -0.12
C ASP A 44 20.31 -28.52 -0.40
N ARG A 45 19.06 -28.75 0.03
CA ARG A 45 18.32 -29.98 -0.33
C ARG A 45 18.11 -30.13 -1.83
N ILE A 46 17.76 -29.04 -2.53
CA ILE A 46 17.61 -29.06 -4.00
C ILE A 46 18.98 -29.30 -4.66
N ILE A 47 20.04 -28.65 -4.18
CA ILE A 47 21.41 -28.82 -4.69
C ILE A 47 21.84 -30.28 -4.63
N ARG A 48 21.59 -30.99 -3.54
CA ARG A 48 21.92 -32.43 -3.43
C ARG A 48 21.19 -33.27 -4.48
N LEU A 49 19.90 -32.97 -4.74
CA LEU A 49 19.15 -33.66 -5.79
C LEU A 49 19.74 -33.40 -7.19
N LEU A 50 20.18 -32.18 -7.46
CA LEU A 50 20.86 -31.84 -8.72
C LEU A 50 22.20 -32.57 -8.87
N VAL A 51 22.96 -32.67 -7.79
CA VAL A 51 24.25 -33.37 -7.78
C VAL A 51 24.03 -34.86 -8.01
N GLU A 52 23.08 -35.48 -7.33
CA GLU A 52 22.74 -36.90 -7.54
C GLU A 52 22.29 -37.18 -8.98
N GLU A 53 21.48 -36.29 -9.56
CA GLU A 53 21.11 -36.43 -10.98
C GLU A 53 22.32 -36.24 -11.91
N GLY A 54 23.23 -35.32 -11.60
CA GLY A 54 24.49 -35.20 -12.33
C GLY A 54 25.36 -36.45 -12.24
N LEU A 55 25.43 -37.09 -11.07
CA LEU A 55 26.14 -38.35 -10.88
C LEU A 55 25.48 -39.50 -11.66
N ASN A 56 24.15 -39.54 -11.71
CA ASN A 56 23.39 -40.53 -12.48
C ASN A 56 23.74 -40.53 -13.98
N LEU A 57 24.18 -39.38 -14.52
CA LEU A 57 24.56 -39.24 -15.92
C LEU A 57 26.02 -39.57 -16.22
N LEU A 58 26.83 -39.86 -15.19
CA LEU A 58 28.23 -40.25 -15.38
C LEU A 58 28.32 -41.70 -15.89
N PRO A 59 29.33 -42.02 -16.72
CA PRO A 59 29.52 -43.37 -17.20
C PRO A 59 29.87 -44.31 -16.05
N VAL A 60 29.31 -45.51 -16.12
CA VAL A 60 29.54 -46.58 -15.15
C VAL A 60 30.01 -47.85 -15.82
N GLU A 61 30.81 -48.63 -15.11
CA GLU A 61 31.17 -50.00 -15.45
C GLU A 61 30.36 -50.95 -14.58
N LYS A 62 29.72 -51.96 -15.19
CA LYS A 62 29.04 -53.01 -14.43
C LYS A 62 30.06 -53.85 -13.68
N CYS A 63 29.80 -54.11 -12.41
CA CYS A 63 30.68 -54.93 -11.58
C CYS A 63 29.87 -55.89 -10.72
N THR A 64 30.47 -57.03 -10.38
CA THR A 64 29.91 -57.95 -9.39
C THR A 64 30.68 -57.80 -8.10
N ILE A 65 29.98 -57.55 -7.00
CA ILE A 65 30.57 -57.46 -5.67
C ILE A 65 30.10 -58.63 -4.81
N LYS A 66 30.94 -59.05 -3.86
CA LYS A 66 30.56 -60.02 -2.84
C LYS A 66 29.96 -59.30 -1.64
N CYS A 67 28.73 -59.67 -1.30
CA CYS A 67 28.02 -59.20 -0.12
C CYS A 67 28.34 -60.08 1.10
N HIS A 68 27.96 -59.60 2.29
CA HIS A 68 28.02 -60.39 3.51
C HIS A 68 27.21 -61.70 3.33
N GLY A 69 27.77 -62.83 3.73
CA GLY A 69 27.16 -64.16 3.51
C GLY A 69 27.45 -64.80 2.15
N ASN A 70 28.49 -64.36 1.41
CA ASN A 70 28.92 -64.93 0.11
C ASN A 70 27.92 -64.79 -1.06
N ASN A 71 26.88 -63.97 -0.92
CA ASN A 71 25.97 -63.64 -2.02
C ASN A 71 26.63 -62.66 -3.00
N GLU A 72 26.35 -62.80 -4.29
CA GLU A 72 26.84 -61.88 -5.31
C GLU A 72 25.78 -60.82 -5.64
N TYR A 73 26.21 -59.56 -5.80
CA TYR A 73 25.37 -58.45 -6.23
C TYR A 73 25.91 -57.83 -7.52
N ALA A 74 25.06 -57.74 -8.54
CA ALA A 74 25.36 -57.03 -9.78
C ALA A 74 25.16 -55.53 -9.57
N GLY A 75 26.25 -54.81 -9.39
CA GLY A 75 26.30 -53.37 -9.18
C GLY A 75 26.95 -52.63 -10.34
N ALA A 76 27.27 -51.36 -10.07
CA ALA A 76 27.94 -50.47 -11.01
C ALA A 76 28.98 -49.62 -10.28
N LYS A 77 30.06 -49.26 -10.96
CA LYS A 77 31.12 -48.38 -10.47
C LYS A 77 31.31 -47.21 -11.43
N PHE A 78 31.37 -45.99 -10.90
CA PHE A 78 31.64 -44.79 -11.70
C PHE A 78 33.01 -44.85 -12.39
N LEU A 79 33.04 -44.41 -13.65
CA LEU A 79 34.25 -44.28 -14.45
C LEU A 79 34.75 -42.84 -14.44
N GLY A 80 36.06 -42.68 -14.28
CA GLY A 80 36.73 -41.38 -14.31
C GLY A 80 36.74 -40.65 -12.96
N LYS A 81 37.22 -39.41 -13.01
CA LYS A 81 37.39 -38.54 -11.84
C LYS A 81 36.52 -37.31 -12.00
N ILE A 82 35.92 -36.85 -10.90
CA ILE A 82 35.01 -35.70 -10.89
C ILE A 82 35.75 -34.45 -10.38
N CYS A 83 35.41 -33.29 -10.92
CA CYS A 83 35.76 -31.97 -10.38
C CYS A 83 34.49 -31.11 -10.31
N GLY A 84 34.24 -30.48 -9.17
CA GLY A 84 33.32 -29.34 -9.12
C GLY A 84 34.07 -28.09 -9.57
N VAL A 85 33.43 -27.22 -10.34
CA VAL A 85 33.98 -25.91 -10.70
C VAL A 85 32.93 -24.85 -10.37
N SER A 86 33.20 -24.00 -9.39
CA SER A 86 32.27 -22.94 -9.00
C SER A 86 32.56 -21.64 -9.76
N ILE A 87 31.50 -21.03 -10.31
CA ILE A 87 31.54 -19.64 -10.76
C ILE A 87 31.42 -18.75 -9.52
N VAL A 88 32.50 -18.05 -9.16
CA VAL A 88 32.61 -17.28 -7.92
C VAL A 88 31.55 -16.17 -7.89
N ARG A 89 30.96 -15.96 -6.70
CA ARG A 89 29.75 -15.18 -6.33
C ARG A 89 28.60 -16.10 -5.91
N ALA A 90 28.01 -16.82 -6.85
CA ALA A 90 26.79 -17.60 -6.61
C ALA A 90 27.05 -19.11 -6.56
N GLY A 91 27.95 -19.62 -7.41
CA GLY A 91 28.28 -21.05 -7.49
C GLY A 91 28.93 -21.64 -6.24
N GLU A 92 29.56 -20.81 -5.39
CA GLU A 92 30.16 -21.27 -4.12
C GLU A 92 29.10 -21.81 -3.14
N SER A 93 27.87 -21.32 -3.23
CA SER A 93 26.75 -21.80 -2.41
C SER A 93 26.40 -23.28 -2.66
N MET A 94 26.82 -23.83 -3.80
CA MET A 94 26.56 -25.21 -4.20
C MET A 94 27.71 -26.17 -3.84
N GLU A 95 28.87 -25.66 -3.41
CA GLU A 95 30.05 -26.50 -3.14
C GLU A 95 29.81 -27.47 -1.98
N MET A 96 29.08 -27.04 -0.96
CA MET A 96 28.77 -27.87 0.21
C MET A 96 27.88 -29.04 -0.17
N GLY A 97 26.78 -28.78 -0.90
CA GLY A 97 25.91 -29.85 -1.40
C GLY A 97 26.65 -30.85 -2.30
N LEU A 98 27.60 -30.39 -3.11
CA LEU A 98 28.47 -31.27 -3.90
C LEU A 98 29.40 -32.12 -3.02
N ARG A 99 30.04 -31.54 -2.00
CA ARG A 99 30.93 -32.26 -1.08
C ARG A 99 30.20 -33.28 -0.22
N ASP A 100 28.95 -32.99 0.14
CA ASP A 100 28.11 -33.89 0.93
C ASP A 100 27.73 -35.15 0.14
N CYS A 101 27.59 -35.04 -1.19
CA CYS A 101 27.38 -36.20 -2.06
C CYS A 101 28.71 -36.86 -2.46
N CYS A 102 29.80 -36.08 -2.60
CA CYS A 102 31.11 -36.52 -3.09
C CYS A 102 32.25 -36.17 -2.12
N ARG A 103 32.51 -37.04 -1.14
CA ARG A 103 33.43 -36.85 0.01
C ARG A 103 34.89 -36.49 -0.32
N SER A 104 35.35 -36.60 -1.58
CA SER A 104 36.73 -36.28 -1.98
C SER A 104 36.83 -35.61 -3.35
N VAL A 105 35.78 -34.89 -3.77
CA VAL A 105 35.76 -34.14 -5.03
C VAL A 105 36.76 -32.98 -5.00
N ARG A 106 37.49 -32.77 -6.11
CA ARG A 106 38.31 -31.56 -6.27
C ARG A 106 37.42 -30.38 -6.64
N ILE A 107 37.76 -29.19 -6.16
CA ILE A 107 37.03 -27.95 -6.47
C ILE A 107 37.97 -26.99 -7.21
N GLY A 108 37.58 -26.62 -8.42
CA GLY A 108 38.13 -25.48 -9.15
C GLY A 108 37.25 -24.23 -8.96
N LYS A 109 37.81 -23.05 -9.21
CA LYS A 109 37.11 -21.78 -9.10
C LYS A 109 37.37 -20.91 -10.33
N ILE A 110 36.32 -20.29 -10.85
CA ILE A 110 36.40 -19.30 -11.94
C ILE A 110 35.66 -18.04 -11.48
N LEU A 111 36.36 -16.90 -11.42
CA LEU A 111 35.76 -15.60 -11.13
C LEU A 111 35.46 -14.87 -12.43
N ILE A 112 34.17 -14.72 -12.71
CA ILE A 112 33.64 -13.94 -13.82
C ILE A 112 32.80 -12.82 -13.23
N GLN A 113 33.02 -11.59 -13.69
CA GLN A 113 32.18 -10.46 -13.32
C GLN A 113 31.56 -9.84 -14.56
N ARG A 114 30.36 -9.27 -14.38
CA ARG A 114 29.67 -8.52 -15.42
C ARG A 114 30.28 -7.12 -15.48
N ASP A 115 30.63 -6.70 -16.68
CA ASP A 115 31.02 -5.32 -16.98
C ASP A 115 29.77 -4.42 -16.86
N GLU A 116 29.88 -3.34 -16.07
CA GLU A 116 28.72 -2.51 -15.70
C GLU A 116 28.20 -1.66 -16.87
N GLU A 117 29.04 -1.36 -17.86
CA GLU A 117 28.66 -0.56 -19.04
C GLU A 117 28.09 -1.43 -20.17
N THR A 118 28.70 -2.58 -20.42
CA THR A 118 28.35 -3.44 -21.57
C THR A 118 27.45 -4.61 -21.22
N ALA A 119 27.23 -4.87 -19.92
CA ALA A 119 26.52 -6.03 -19.41
C ALA A 119 27.13 -7.40 -19.79
N MET A 120 28.34 -7.44 -20.34
CA MET A 120 29.02 -8.64 -20.80
C MET A 120 29.89 -9.29 -19.71
N PRO A 121 30.06 -10.62 -19.71
CA PRO A 121 30.93 -11.31 -18.76
C PRO A 121 32.41 -11.07 -19.08
N LYS A 122 33.23 -10.83 -18.06
CA LYS A 122 34.69 -10.72 -18.14
C LYS A 122 35.35 -11.66 -17.13
N LEU A 123 36.38 -12.39 -17.55
CA LEU A 123 37.17 -13.28 -16.69
C LEU A 123 38.18 -12.45 -15.87
N PHE A 124 38.20 -12.66 -14.56
CA PHE A 124 39.13 -12.00 -13.64
C PHE A 124 40.14 -12.96 -13.04
N TYR A 125 39.74 -14.21 -12.79
CA TYR A 125 40.59 -15.19 -12.13
C TYR A 125 40.12 -16.61 -12.41
N GLU A 126 41.07 -17.55 -12.53
CA GLU A 126 40.79 -18.98 -12.55
C GLU A 126 41.80 -19.76 -11.70
N LYS A 127 41.32 -20.82 -11.04
CA LYS A 127 42.13 -21.80 -10.33
C LYS A 127 41.52 -23.18 -10.53
N LEU A 128 42.13 -23.96 -11.42
CA LEU A 128 41.66 -25.30 -11.78
C LEU A 128 42.73 -26.34 -11.43
N PRO A 129 42.34 -27.61 -11.12
CA PRO A 129 43.30 -28.68 -10.95
C PRO A 129 44.16 -28.89 -12.21
N GLU A 130 45.43 -29.25 -12.04
CA GLU A 130 46.34 -29.52 -13.18
C GLU A 130 45.83 -30.65 -14.08
N ASP A 131 45.10 -31.62 -13.51
CA ASP A 131 44.51 -32.76 -14.20
C ASP A 131 43.05 -32.52 -14.64
N ILE A 132 42.62 -31.26 -14.83
CA ILE A 132 41.23 -30.92 -15.16
C ILE A 132 40.77 -31.48 -16.52
N SER A 133 41.65 -31.58 -17.52
CA SER A 133 41.35 -32.11 -18.86
C SER A 133 40.87 -33.57 -18.84
N ASP A 134 41.30 -34.33 -17.84
CA ASP A 134 40.97 -35.76 -17.70
C ASP A 134 39.71 -36.02 -16.85
N ARG A 135 39.05 -34.97 -16.35
CA ARG A 135 37.94 -35.06 -15.40
C ARG A 135 36.57 -34.80 -16.03
N TYR A 136 35.55 -35.34 -15.40
CA TYR A 136 34.17 -34.88 -15.56
C TYR A 136 33.95 -33.66 -14.68
N VAL A 137 33.40 -32.60 -15.26
CA VAL A 137 33.28 -31.30 -14.60
C VAL A 137 31.82 -31.01 -14.30
N PHE A 138 31.51 -30.81 -13.01
CA PHE A 138 30.26 -30.22 -12.57
C PHE A 138 30.48 -28.72 -12.41
N LEU A 139 30.06 -27.96 -13.43
CA LEU A 139 30.06 -26.51 -13.40
C LEU A 139 28.87 -26.03 -12.57
N LEU A 140 29.14 -25.23 -11.53
CA LEU A 140 28.15 -24.84 -10.52
C LEU A 140 27.82 -23.36 -10.61
N ASP A 141 26.55 -23.05 -10.89
CA ASP A 141 25.96 -21.72 -10.72
C ASP A 141 24.46 -21.92 -10.44
N PRO A 142 23.89 -21.36 -9.36
CA PRO A 142 22.49 -21.59 -9.03
C PRO A 142 21.50 -21.08 -10.08
N MET A 143 21.90 -20.18 -10.99
CA MET A 143 20.98 -19.58 -11.97
C MET A 143 21.53 -19.60 -13.40
N LEU A 144 20.69 -20.06 -14.34
CA LEU A 144 20.89 -19.89 -15.77
C LEU A 144 19.93 -18.81 -16.30
N ALA A 145 20.29 -17.55 -16.10
CA ALA A 145 19.52 -16.39 -16.57
C ALA A 145 19.82 -16.08 -18.05
N THR A 146 20.75 -15.17 -18.36
CA THR A 146 21.17 -14.91 -19.76
C THR A 146 22.19 -15.92 -20.30
N GLY A 147 22.80 -16.71 -19.42
CA GLY A 147 23.86 -17.67 -19.76
C GLY A 147 25.25 -17.07 -19.92
N GLY A 148 25.43 -15.75 -19.84
CA GLY A 148 26.73 -15.08 -20.09
C GLY A 148 27.89 -15.65 -19.26
N SER A 149 27.76 -15.67 -17.94
CA SER A 149 28.82 -16.17 -17.05
C SER A 149 29.10 -17.66 -17.26
N ALA A 150 28.04 -18.47 -17.42
CA ALA A 150 28.18 -19.90 -17.64
C ALA A 150 28.90 -20.20 -18.97
N MET A 151 28.55 -19.49 -20.04
CA MET A 151 29.20 -19.62 -21.35
C MET A 151 30.69 -19.27 -21.29
N MET A 152 31.06 -18.18 -20.60
CA MET A 152 32.46 -17.80 -20.40
C MET A 152 33.23 -18.86 -19.58
N ALA A 153 32.59 -19.44 -18.56
CA ALA A 153 33.21 -20.51 -17.77
C ALA A 153 33.45 -21.77 -18.61
N VAL A 154 32.53 -22.12 -19.51
CA VAL A 154 32.74 -23.22 -20.47
C VAL A 154 33.92 -22.93 -21.40
N GLU A 155 34.05 -21.71 -21.94
CA GLU A 155 35.20 -21.33 -22.78
C GLU A 155 36.53 -21.58 -22.08
N VAL A 156 36.62 -21.18 -20.80
CA VAL A 156 37.80 -21.40 -19.98
C VAL A 156 38.10 -22.90 -19.82
N LEU A 157 37.08 -23.72 -19.54
CA LEU A 157 37.25 -25.17 -19.38
C LEU A 157 37.69 -25.84 -20.68
N LEU A 158 37.11 -25.46 -21.82
CA LEU A 158 37.50 -25.95 -23.14
C LEU A 158 38.94 -25.55 -23.48
N ALA A 159 39.33 -24.30 -23.20
CA ALA A 159 40.70 -23.81 -23.39
C ALA A 159 41.73 -24.57 -22.53
N ARG A 160 41.29 -25.16 -21.40
CA ARG A 160 42.09 -26.02 -20.53
C ARG A 160 42.02 -27.51 -20.88
N GLY A 161 41.43 -27.85 -22.04
CA GLY A 161 41.41 -29.20 -22.60
C GLY A 161 40.30 -30.11 -22.06
N VAL A 162 39.33 -29.57 -21.32
CA VAL A 162 38.12 -30.33 -20.94
C VAL A 162 37.27 -30.54 -22.19
N LYS A 163 36.80 -31.76 -22.42
CA LYS A 163 35.89 -32.04 -23.54
C LYS A 163 34.48 -31.56 -23.21
N ALA A 164 33.77 -31.00 -24.19
CA ALA A 164 32.42 -30.46 -24.00
C ALA A 164 31.45 -31.53 -23.43
N GLU A 165 31.52 -32.77 -23.92
CA GLU A 165 30.66 -33.87 -23.44
C GLU A 165 30.94 -34.30 -21.99
N ARG A 166 32.00 -33.78 -21.37
CA ARG A 166 32.37 -34.04 -19.97
C ARG A 166 31.99 -32.90 -19.03
N ILE A 167 31.35 -31.84 -19.54
CA ILE A 167 30.89 -30.71 -18.75
C ILE A 167 29.38 -30.86 -18.49
N PHE A 168 29.02 -30.83 -17.21
CA PHE A 168 27.65 -30.84 -16.73
C PHE A 168 27.42 -29.54 -15.97
N PHE A 169 26.51 -28.71 -16.45
CA PHE A 169 26.17 -27.44 -15.83
C PHE A 169 24.96 -27.59 -14.90
N LEU A 170 25.19 -27.51 -13.61
CA LEU A 170 24.17 -27.68 -12.57
C LEU A 170 23.67 -26.32 -12.09
N ASN A 171 22.36 -26.12 -12.14
CA ASN A 171 21.69 -24.90 -11.66
C ASN A 171 20.35 -25.20 -11.00
N LEU A 172 19.93 -24.36 -10.04
CA LEU A 172 18.63 -24.50 -9.39
C LEU A 172 17.51 -24.00 -10.29
N LEU A 173 17.74 -22.92 -11.03
CA LEU A 173 16.73 -22.23 -11.82
C LEU A 173 17.28 -21.84 -13.19
N ALA A 174 16.48 -22.04 -14.23
CA ALA A 174 16.81 -21.62 -15.59
C ALA A 174 15.65 -20.87 -16.25
N ALA A 175 15.99 -19.94 -17.15
CA ALA A 175 15.04 -19.34 -18.07
C ALA A 175 15.19 -19.96 -19.48
N PRO A 176 14.10 -20.13 -20.25
CA PRO A 176 14.12 -20.68 -21.61
C PRO A 176 15.10 -19.94 -22.53
N GLU A 177 15.19 -18.61 -22.40
CA GLU A 177 16.11 -17.77 -23.18
C GLU A 177 17.58 -18.08 -22.86
N GLY A 178 17.90 -18.31 -21.59
CA GLY A 178 19.23 -18.69 -21.13
C GLY A 178 19.63 -20.08 -21.59
N ILE A 179 18.72 -21.04 -21.48
CA ILE A 179 18.93 -22.41 -21.96
C ILE A 179 19.20 -22.38 -23.46
N LYS A 180 18.35 -21.72 -24.24
CA LYS A 180 18.51 -21.62 -25.69
C LYS A 180 19.86 -21.01 -26.07
N ALA A 181 20.19 -19.83 -25.51
CA ALA A 181 21.46 -19.16 -25.81
C ALA A 181 22.67 -20.02 -25.45
N PHE A 182 22.61 -20.75 -24.34
CA PHE A 182 23.69 -21.63 -23.91
C PHE A 182 23.84 -22.84 -24.85
N GLN A 183 22.74 -23.50 -25.21
CA GLN A 183 22.76 -24.68 -26.08
C GLN A 183 23.11 -24.37 -27.53
N ASP A 184 22.67 -23.23 -28.05
CA ASP A 184 23.03 -22.77 -29.39
C ASP A 184 24.56 -22.62 -29.52
N LYS A 185 25.25 -22.29 -28.42
CA LYS A 185 26.71 -22.14 -28.39
C LYS A 185 27.46 -23.42 -28.00
N TYR A 186 26.92 -24.20 -27.06
CA TYR A 186 27.55 -25.39 -26.50
C TYR A 186 26.59 -26.59 -26.50
N PRO A 187 26.25 -27.15 -27.68
CA PRO A 187 25.22 -28.18 -27.81
C PRO A 187 25.59 -29.49 -27.08
N ASP A 188 26.88 -29.77 -26.93
CA ASP A 188 27.39 -31.01 -26.30
C ASP A 188 27.52 -30.91 -24.76
N VAL A 189 27.32 -29.72 -24.18
CA VAL A 189 27.35 -29.53 -22.72
C VAL A 189 25.96 -29.83 -22.15
N LYS A 190 25.90 -30.71 -21.14
CA LYS A 190 24.63 -31.07 -20.49
C LYS A 190 24.23 -30.04 -19.44
N ILE A 191 23.01 -29.51 -19.54
CA ILE A 191 22.40 -28.65 -18.52
C ILE A 191 21.56 -29.54 -17.61
N ILE A 192 21.80 -29.47 -16.30
CA ILE A 192 20.98 -30.14 -15.28
C ILE A 192 20.36 -29.04 -14.42
N THR A 193 19.04 -28.91 -14.53
CA THR A 193 18.29 -27.84 -13.84
C THR A 193 17.15 -28.40 -13.01
N GLY A 194 16.87 -27.75 -11.89
CA GLY A 194 15.82 -28.23 -10.99
C GLY A 194 14.44 -27.64 -11.30
N ALA A 195 14.39 -26.45 -11.90
CA ALA A 195 13.16 -25.86 -12.45
C ALA A 195 13.46 -24.89 -13.60
N ILE A 196 12.53 -24.83 -14.55
CA ILE A 196 12.53 -23.86 -15.65
C ILE A 196 11.34 -22.93 -15.44
N ASP A 197 11.63 -21.64 -15.25
CA ASP A 197 10.60 -20.59 -15.09
C ASP A 197 10.27 -19.96 -16.45
N ASP A 198 9.34 -19.02 -16.52
CA ASP A 198 8.65 -18.73 -17.78
C ASP A 198 9.45 -17.83 -18.74
N LYS A 199 10.14 -16.81 -18.24
CA LYS A 199 10.90 -15.88 -19.08
C LYS A 199 11.90 -15.04 -18.28
N LEU A 200 12.73 -14.30 -19.00
CA LEU A 200 13.48 -13.17 -18.45
C LEU A 200 12.67 -11.88 -18.50
N ASN A 201 12.75 -11.04 -17.47
CA ASN A 201 12.21 -9.68 -17.48
C ASN A 201 13.17 -8.69 -18.20
N GLY A 202 12.78 -7.40 -18.28
CA GLY A 202 13.60 -6.36 -18.93
C GLY A 202 15.01 -6.22 -18.37
N ASP A 203 15.18 -6.45 -17.06
CA ASP A 203 16.46 -6.39 -16.33
C ASP A 203 17.24 -7.72 -16.37
N LYS A 204 16.75 -8.71 -17.13
CA LYS A 204 17.32 -10.05 -17.26
C LYS A 204 17.25 -10.92 -16.00
N TYR A 205 16.28 -10.68 -15.12
CA TYR A 205 15.93 -11.60 -14.03
C TYR A 205 14.96 -12.68 -14.50
N ILE A 206 15.12 -13.89 -13.96
CA ILE A 206 14.21 -15.03 -14.17
C ILE A 206 12.89 -14.72 -13.45
N ILE A 207 11.76 -14.78 -14.16
CA ILE A 207 10.43 -14.54 -13.61
C ILE A 207 9.47 -15.68 -13.98
N ILE A 208 8.55 -15.98 -13.05
CA ILE A 208 7.38 -16.82 -13.29
C ILE A 208 6.35 -15.91 -13.96
N ALA A 209 5.69 -16.38 -15.02
CA ALA A 209 4.67 -15.66 -15.74
C ALA A 209 3.58 -15.26 -14.75
N ASP A 210 3.20 -13.98 -14.80
CA ASP A 210 1.99 -13.52 -14.15
C ASP A 210 0.81 -14.37 -14.65
N ASP A 211 -0.07 -14.72 -13.72
CA ASP A 211 -1.32 -15.44 -13.95
C ASP A 211 -2.01 -14.98 -15.25
N VAL A 212 -1.99 -15.87 -16.26
CA VAL A 212 -2.56 -15.66 -17.61
C VAL A 212 -4.08 -15.44 -17.56
N SER A 213 -4.71 -15.55 -16.38
CA SER A 213 -6.11 -15.20 -16.16
C SER A 213 -6.37 -13.70 -15.95
N SER A 214 -5.33 -12.90 -15.71
CA SER A 214 -5.50 -11.46 -15.52
C SER A 214 -5.57 -10.75 -16.88
N PRO A 215 -6.68 -10.03 -17.17
CA PRO A 215 -6.81 -9.32 -18.44
C PRO A 215 -5.69 -8.28 -18.56
N LYS A 216 -5.10 -8.19 -19.77
CA LYS A 216 -3.95 -7.32 -20.05
C LYS A 216 -4.21 -5.89 -19.52
N PRO A 217 -3.17 -5.22 -18.99
CA PRO A 217 -3.26 -3.81 -18.64
C PRO A 217 -3.77 -3.01 -19.84
N ASN A 218 -4.68 -2.09 -19.59
CA ASN A 218 -5.20 -1.14 -20.58
C ASN A 218 -4.97 0.30 -20.16
N LEU A 219 -4.23 0.51 -19.07
CA LEU A 219 -3.85 1.81 -18.56
C LEU A 219 -2.37 1.76 -18.15
N TYR A 220 -1.55 2.68 -18.64
CA TYR A 220 -0.12 2.72 -18.38
C TYR A 220 0.27 4.07 -17.77
N PRO A 221 0.99 4.08 -16.63
CA PRO A 221 1.49 5.33 -16.06
C PRO A 221 2.75 5.77 -16.82
N VAL A 222 2.70 6.94 -17.45
CA VAL A 222 3.86 7.70 -17.94
C VAL A 222 4.26 8.65 -16.82
N PHE A 223 5.55 8.76 -16.51
CA PHE A 223 5.99 9.62 -15.42
C PHE A 223 7.33 10.29 -15.67
N LYS A 224 7.54 11.42 -14.98
CA LYS A 224 8.78 12.16 -14.95
C LYS A 224 9.11 12.60 -13.53
N PHE A 225 10.38 12.52 -13.16
CA PHE A 225 10.87 13.09 -11.91
C PHE A 225 11.29 14.54 -12.13
N VAL A 226 10.93 15.41 -11.19
CA VAL A 226 11.29 16.83 -11.18
C VAL A 226 11.92 17.12 -9.81
N LEU A 227 13.10 17.74 -9.80
CA LEU A 227 13.78 18.09 -8.56
C LEU A 227 12.98 19.15 -7.78
N SER A 228 13.06 19.08 -6.45
CA SER A 228 12.29 19.96 -5.56
C SER A 228 12.97 21.29 -5.25
N ASP A 229 14.24 21.49 -5.59
CA ASP A 229 15.12 22.61 -5.21
C ASP A 229 14.59 23.50 -4.06
N GLU A 230 13.78 24.53 -4.39
CA GLU A 230 13.17 25.45 -3.41
C GLU A 230 11.63 25.36 -3.33
N LEU A 231 11.00 24.50 -4.15
CA LEU A 231 9.56 24.38 -4.24
C LEU A 231 8.99 23.43 -3.18
N THR A 232 8.16 23.98 -2.30
CA THR A 232 7.43 23.22 -1.29
C THR A 232 6.17 22.56 -1.88
N VAL A 233 5.67 21.50 -1.24
CA VAL A 233 4.41 20.81 -1.64
C VAL A 233 3.23 21.78 -1.74
N HIS A 234 3.10 22.71 -0.80
CA HIS A 234 1.99 23.67 -0.79
C HIS A 234 2.09 24.70 -1.92
N ASN A 235 3.30 25.16 -2.26
CA ASN A 235 3.49 26.08 -3.38
C ASN A 235 3.28 25.37 -4.72
N ALA A 236 3.75 24.12 -4.85
CA ALA A 236 3.45 23.27 -5.99
C ALA A 236 1.93 23.11 -6.18
N TYR A 237 1.20 22.83 -5.09
CA TYR A 237 -0.24 22.75 -5.13
C TYR A 237 -0.90 24.05 -5.60
N LEU A 238 -0.52 25.21 -5.04
CA LEU A 238 -1.10 26.51 -5.42
C LEU A 238 -0.90 26.83 -6.91
N ARG A 239 0.30 26.55 -7.44
CA ARG A 239 0.63 26.71 -8.87
C ARG A 239 -0.26 25.86 -9.77
N LEU A 240 -0.57 24.64 -9.34
CA LEU A 240 -1.36 23.68 -10.13
C LEU A 240 -2.86 23.90 -9.99
N ALA A 241 -3.35 24.16 -8.77
CA ALA A 241 -4.77 24.28 -8.46
C ALA A 241 -5.39 25.60 -8.94
N LYS A 242 -4.57 26.65 -9.11
CA LYS A 242 -5.00 27.98 -9.58
C LYS A 242 -6.23 28.48 -8.84
N LEU A 243 -6.15 28.58 -7.50
CA LEU A 243 -7.31 28.86 -6.64
C LEU A 243 -8.03 30.18 -6.96
N ASN A 244 -7.32 31.15 -7.56
CA ASN A 244 -7.88 32.44 -7.99
C ASN A 244 -8.62 32.38 -9.33
N ASP A 245 -8.53 31.27 -10.07
CA ASP A 245 -9.27 31.08 -11.32
C ASP A 245 -10.71 30.62 -11.01
N ALA A 246 -11.68 31.43 -11.44
CA ALA A 246 -13.10 31.12 -11.29
C ALA A 246 -13.53 29.89 -12.11
N ASN A 247 -12.78 29.52 -13.15
CA ASN A 247 -13.02 28.36 -14.00
C ASN A 247 -12.18 27.14 -13.60
N ARG A 248 -11.51 27.17 -12.44
CA ARG A 248 -10.71 26.03 -11.97
C ARG A 248 -11.58 24.80 -11.79
N SER A 249 -10.97 23.64 -12.01
CA SER A 249 -11.60 22.34 -11.78
C SER A 249 -11.45 21.90 -10.32
N PRO A 250 -12.29 20.96 -9.86
CA PRO A 250 -12.07 20.31 -8.57
C PRO A 250 -10.68 19.70 -8.43
N ASN A 251 -10.10 19.82 -7.25
CA ASN A 251 -8.71 19.45 -7.01
C ASN A 251 -8.49 19.04 -5.54
N PHE A 252 -7.34 18.43 -5.24
CA PHE A 252 -6.99 18.04 -3.89
C PHE A 252 -5.49 18.13 -3.61
N LEU A 253 -5.19 18.26 -2.32
CA LEU A 253 -3.89 18.08 -1.71
C LEU A 253 -4.03 17.13 -0.53
N PHE A 254 -3.37 15.98 -0.59
CA PHE A 254 -3.23 15.03 0.52
C PHE A 254 -1.80 15.05 1.02
N GLU A 255 -1.63 15.22 2.33
CA GLU A 255 -0.35 15.19 3.01
C GLU A 255 -0.43 14.23 4.20
N SER A 256 0.71 13.68 4.62
CA SER A 256 0.82 12.95 5.88
C SER A 256 1.88 13.65 6.72
N ALA A 257 1.54 13.96 7.97
CA ALA A 257 2.54 14.35 8.94
C ALA A 257 3.26 13.14 9.54
N VAL A 258 4.34 13.40 10.27
CA VAL A 258 5.15 12.39 10.95
C VAL A 258 4.31 11.61 11.98
N LYS A 259 4.22 10.29 11.83
CA LYS A 259 3.81 9.34 12.88
C LYS A 259 5.03 8.97 13.72
N GLY A 260 5.23 9.62 14.88
CA GLY A 260 6.41 9.34 15.72
C GLY A 260 7.73 9.63 14.99
N ASP A 261 8.49 8.58 14.64
CA ASP A 261 9.76 8.65 13.88
C ASP A 261 9.59 8.40 12.37
N THR A 262 8.38 8.17 11.87
CA THR A 262 8.12 7.79 10.46
C THR A 262 7.08 8.69 9.80
N VAL A 263 7.45 9.36 8.70
CA VAL A 263 6.51 10.07 7.81
C VAL A 263 5.99 9.08 6.77
N ASP A 264 4.73 9.17 6.36
CA ASP A 264 4.36 8.54 5.09
C ASP A 264 5.19 9.18 3.97
N ARG A 265 5.63 8.36 3.02
CA ARG A 265 6.67 8.76 2.08
C ARG A 265 6.21 9.83 1.10
N TYR A 266 4.90 9.95 0.86
CA TYR A 266 4.36 10.77 -0.21
C TYR A 266 3.32 11.79 0.25
N SER A 267 3.35 12.97 -0.37
CA SER A 267 2.18 13.85 -0.48
C SER A 267 1.64 13.79 -1.92
N PHE A 268 0.34 13.92 -2.12
CA PHE A 268 -0.30 13.81 -3.43
C PHE A 268 -1.10 15.05 -3.78
N ILE A 269 -0.90 15.55 -5.00
CA ILE A 269 -1.67 16.64 -5.60
C ILE A 269 -2.40 16.08 -6.82
N GLY A 270 -3.71 16.35 -6.90
CA GLY A 270 -4.51 16.06 -8.09
C GLY A 270 -5.27 17.30 -8.54
N VAL A 271 -5.23 17.57 -9.84
CA VAL A 271 -5.94 18.67 -10.50
C VAL A 271 -6.57 18.16 -11.79
N ASN A 272 -7.59 18.85 -12.29
CA ASN A 272 -8.24 18.52 -13.57
C ASN A 272 -8.67 17.05 -13.69
N PRO A 273 -9.52 16.54 -12.78
CA PRO A 273 -10.01 15.18 -12.88
C PRO A 273 -10.74 14.97 -14.21
N ARG A 274 -10.46 13.84 -14.87
CA ARG A 274 -11.10 13.48 -16.15
C ARG A 274 -12.61 13.31 -15.97
N LYS A 275 -13.03 12.78 -14.83
CA LYS A 275 -14.43 12.50 -14.50
C LYS A 275 -14.67 12.73 -13.02
N ILE A 276 -15.86 13.18 -12.67
CA ILE A 276 -16.29 13.31 -11.27
C ILE A 276 -17.59 12.54 -11.11
N ILE A 277 -17.59 11.58 -10.18
CA ILE A 277 -18.80 10.89 -9.75
C ILE A 277 -19.36 11.67 -8.57
N ARG A 278 -20.61 12.14 -8.71
CA ARG A 278 -21.39 12.71 -7.61
C ARG A 278 -22.61 11.84 -7.39
N THR A 279 -22.95 11.56 -6.13
CA THR A 279 -24.17 10.83 -5.77
C THR A 279 -24.89 11.58 -4.65
N GLY A 280 -26.20 11.36 -4.52
CA GLY A 280 -26.98 11.90 -3.42
C GLY A 280 -28.48 11.70 -3.62
N ASP A 281 -29.29 12.50 -2.94
CA ASP A 281 -30.75 12.34 -2.97
C ASP A 281 -31.43 13.12 -4.12
N ASP A 282 -30.66 13.82 -4.94
CA ASP A 282 -31.14 14.76 -5.96
C ASP A 282 -30.67 14.33 -7.36
N ASP A 283 -31.59 14.34 -8.33
CA ASP A 283 -31.33 13.97 -9.73
C ASP A 283 -30.32 14.89 -10.43
N LYS A 284 -30.02 16.07 -9.86
CA LYS A 284 -28.98 16.97 -10.39
C LYS A 284 -27.58 16.36 -10.44
N TYR A 285 -27.34 15.27 -9.72
CA TYR A 285 -26.04 14.57 -9.71
C TYR A 285 -25.85 13.62 -10.90
N GLY A 286 -26.83 13.57 -11.81
CA GLY A 286 -26.75 12.86 -13.07
C GLY A 286 -27.63 11.61 -13.10
N PRO A 287 -28.03 11.14 -14.29
CA PRO A 287 -28.88 9.96 -14.42
C PRO A 287 -28.25 8.72 -13.76
N GLY A 288 -29.00 8.05 -12.89
CA GLY A 288 -28.55 6.84 -12.20
C GLY A 288 -27.70 7.08 -10.94
N ASN A 289 -27.44 8.35 -10.57
CA ASN A 289 -26.65 8.71 -9.38
C ASN A 289 -27.49 9.13 -8.17
N THR A 290 -28.81 9.05 -8.29
CA THR A 290 -29.77 9.41 -7.24
C THR A 290 -30.09 8.20 -6.37
N ASN A 291 -30.00 8.36 -5.04
CA ASN A 291 -30.33 7.32 -4.06
C ASN A 291 -29.62 5.97 -4.33
N VAL A 292 -28.37 6.03 -4.76
CA VAL A 292 -27.55 4.85 -5.13
C VAL A 292 -26.36 4.70 -4.19
N ASP A 293 -25.89 3.46 -4.01
CA ASP A 293 -24.62 3.18 -3.35
C ASP A 293 -23.45 3.76 -4.18
N PRO A 294 -22.71 4.77 -3.68
CA PRO A 294 -21.59 5.36 -4.40
C PRO A 294 -20.44 4.37 -4.65
N ILE A 295 -20.25 3.38 -3.78
CA ILE A 295 -19.23 2.35 -3.96
C ILE A 295 -19.57 1.46 -5.15
N THR A 296 -20.84 1.17 -5.39
CA THR A 296 -21.26 0.37 -6.55
C THR A 296 -20.96 1.12 -7.85
N VAL A 297 -21.28 2.42 -7.91
CA VAL A 297 -20.96 3.27 -9.07
C VAL A 297 -19.45 3.36 -9.28
N LEU A 298 -18.69 3.55 -8.20
CA LEU A 298 -17.24 3.62 -8.24
C LEU A 298 -16.60 2.30 -8.71
N GLU A 299 -17.08 1.17 -8.21
CA GLU A 299 -16.59 -0.17 -8.57
C GLU A 299 -16.82 -0.45 -10.05
N GLN A 300 -18.00 -0.12 -10.59
CA GLN A 300 -18.31 -0.24 -12.01
C GLN A 300 -17.44 0.67 -12.88
N GLU A 301 -17.18 1.89 -12.44
CA GLU A 301 -16.30 2.80 -13.15
C GLU A 301 -14.85 2.28 -13.15
N LEU A 302 -14.32 1.91 -11.98
CA LEU A 302 -12.93 1.48 -11.85
C LEU A 302 -12.65 0.12 -12.49
N ALA A 303 -13.65 -0.76 -12.63
CA ALA A 303 -13.52 -2.05 -13.30
C ALA A 303 -13.09 -1.95 -14.78
N GLN A 304 -13.27 -0.77 -15.40
CA GLN A 304 -12.87 -0.51 -16.77
C GLN A 304 -11.35 -0.33 -16.92
N TYR A 305 -10.63 -0.05 -15.83
CA TYR A 305 -9.21 0.29 -15.87
C TYR A 305 -8.37 -0.79 -15.19
N ARG A 306 -7.25 -1.14 -15.81
CA ARG A 306 -6.25 -2.07 -15.31
C ARG A 306 -4.88 -1.44 -15.51
N GLN A 307 -4.39 -0.80 -14.47
CA GLN A 307 -3.12 -0.11 -14.49
C GLN A 307 -1.94 -1.09 -14.50
N ALA A 308 -0.98 -0.86 -15.40
CA ALA A 308 0.29 -1.57 -15.41
C ALA A 308 1.11 -1.25 -14.15
N ARG A 309 1.71 -2.27 -13.54
CA ARG A 309 2.59 -2.10 -12.38
C ARG A 309 4.01 -1.86 -12.86
N LEU A 310 4.50 -0.64 -12.68
CA LEU A 310 5.87 -0.26 -13.04
C LEU A 310 6.71 -0.02 -11.78
N PRO A 311 7.99 -0.43 -11.76
CA PRO A 311 8.88 -0.15 -10.63
C PRO A 311 9.10 1.37 -10.49
N GLY A 312 9.20 1.85 -9.25
CA GLY A 312 9.45 3.26 -8.95
C GLY A 312 8.24 4.19 -9.09
N VAL A 313 7.05 3.66 -9.41
CA VAL A 313 5.79 4.40 -9.37
C VAL A 313 5.17 4.31 -7.97
N PRO A 314 4.61 5.39 -7.39
CA PRO A 314 3.99 5.35 -6.07
C PRO A 314 2.78 4.41 -6.05
N LYS A 315 2.42 3.90 -4.87
CA LYS A 315 1.25 3.01 -4.71
C LYS A 315 -0.04 3.66 -5.22
N TYR A 316 -0.17 4.98 -5.00
CA TYR A 316 -1.21 5.78 -5.59
C TYR A 316 -0.65 6.57 -6.77
N ALA A 317 -0.98 6.11 -7.97
CA ALA A 317 -0.48 6.66 -9.24
C ALA A 317 -1.61 7.20 -10.11
N GLY A 318 -2.80 7.40 -9.55
CA GLY A 318 -4.03 7.71 -10.26
C GLY A 318 -5.17 6.80 -9.81
N GLY A 319 -6.40 7.28 -9.95
CA GLY A 319 -7.60 6.59 -9.51
C GLY A 319 -8.66 7.58 -9.06
N ALA A 320 -9.60 7.11 -8.23
CA ALA A 320 -10.62 7.96 -7.65
C ALA A 320 -10.16 8.53 -6.30
N THR A 321 -10.25 9.84 -6.12
CA THR A 321 -9.99 10.54 -4.85
C THR A 321 -11.21 11.34 -4.43
N GLY A 322 -11.56 11.33 -3.14
CA GLY A 322 -12.61 12.22 -2.64
C GLY A 322 -13.14 11.80 -1.29
N TYR A 323 -14.46 11.96 -1.11
CA TYR A 323 -15.13 11.62 0.14
C TYR A 323 -16.42 10.83 -0.07
N ILE A 324 -16.80 10.10 0.98
CA ILE A 324 -18.06 9.39 1.12
C ILE A 324 -18.66 9.80 2.47
N SER A 325 -19.84 10.41 2.42
CA SER A 325 -20.57 10.88 3.61
C SER A 325 -20.96 9.73 4.52
N TYR A 326 -21.06 10.01 5.82
CA TYR A 326 -21.57 9.06 6.81
C TYR A 326 -22.96 8.52 6.42
N ASP A 327 -23.80 9.37 5.83
CA ASP A 327 -25.19 9.05 5.49
C ASP A 327 -25.31 7.95 4.42
N CYS A 328 -24.23 7.64 3.68
CA CYS A 328 -24.15 6.49 2.78
C CYS A 328 -24.33 5.14 3.50
N ILE A 329 -24.24 5.09 4.83
CA ILE A 329 -24.52 3.88 5.62
C ILE A 329 -25.92 3.32 5.36
N LYS A 330 -26.89 4.17 4.95
CA LYS A 330 -28.24 3.75 4.57
C LYS A 330 -28.28 2.76 3.41
N TYR A 331 -27.21 2.67 2.61
CA TYR A 331 -27.08 1.71 1.51
C TYR A 331 -26.47 0.38 1.97
N PHE A 332 -25.57 0.40 2.96
CA PHE A 332 -24.88 -0.80 3.43
C PHE A 332 -25.66 -1.51 4.54
N GLU A 333 -26.35 -0.74 5.38
CA GLU A 333 -27.20 -1.22 6.46
C GLU A 333 -28.58 -0.53 6.35
N PRO A 334 -29.50 -1.06 5.50
CA PRO A 334 -30.78 -0.41 5.19
C PRO A 334 -31.68 -0.11 6.38
N LYS A 335 -31.49 -0.78 7.53
CA LYS A 335 -32.22 -0.49 8.79
C LYS A 335 -31.94 0.91 9.34
N THR A 336 -30.81 1.51 8.97
CA THR A 336 -30.45 2.87 9.39
C THR A 336 -31.22 3.95 8.63
N ARG A 337 -31.83 3.62 7.47
CA ARG A 337 -32.51 4.56 6.58
C ARG A 337 -33.68 5.24 7.30
N ARG A 338 -33.64 6.57 7.31
CA ARG A 338 -34.67 7.44 7.93
C ARG A 338 -34.62 8.85 7.31
N PRO A 339 -35.70 9.63 7.40
CA PRO A 339 -35.66 11.03 7.00
C PRO A 339 -34.76 11.83 7.93
N LEU A 340 -33.78 12.54 7.36
CA LEU A 340 -32.87 13.44 8.07
C LEU A 340 -32.84 14.79 7.36
N LYS A 341 -32.73 15.87 8.12
CA LYS A 341 -32.60 17.21 7.56
C LYS A 341 -31.20 17.40 6.95
N ASP A 342 -31.16 17.79 5.68
CA ASP A 342 -29.91 18.07 4.97
C ASP A 342 -29.53 19.55 5.10
N VAL A 343 -28.76 19.87 6.14
CA VAL A 343 -28.34 21.26 6.44
C VAL A 343 -27.25 21.74 5.50
N LEU A 344 -26.29 20.87 5.15
CA LEU A 344 -25.13 21.25 4.37
C LEU A 344 -25.45 21.33 2.88
N GLN A 345 -26.43 20.57 2.40
CA GLN A 345 -26.81 20.47 0.99
C GLN A 345 -25.59 20.20 0.10
N VAL A 346 -24.80 19.22 0.51
CA VAL A 346 -23.64 18.72 -0.23
C VAL A 346 -23.95 17.29 -0.72
N PRO A 347 -23.32 16.82 -1.81
CA PRO A 347 -23.51 15.44 -2.27
C PRO A 347 -23.18 14.40 -1.18
N GLU A 348 -23.74 13.21 -1.30
CA GLU A 348 -23.42 12.10 -0.39
C GLU A 348 -22.05 11.50 -0.69
N ALA A 349 -21.58 11.58 -1.93
CA ALA A 349 -20.20 11.30 -2.28
C ALA A 349 -19.76 12.15 -3.46
N VAL A 350 -18.48 12.55 -3.46
CA VAL A 350 -17.81 13.17 -4.61
C VAL A 350 -16.48 12.46 -4.79
N LEU A 351 -16.29 11.82 -5.94
CA LEU A 351 -15.12 11.00 -6.26
C LEU A 351 -14.55 11.47 -7.60
N MET A 352 -13.37 12.06 -7.55
CA MET A 352 -12.63 12.63 -8.68
C MET A 352 -11.71 11.56 -9.27
N LEU A 353 -11.96 11.17 -10.52
CA LEU A 353 -11.06 10.29 -11.27
C LEU A 353 -9.90 11.11 -11.83
N CYS A 354 -8.73 10.95 -11.22
CA CYS A 354 -7.52 11.66 -11.55
C CYS A 354 -6.57 10.75 -12.32
N ASP A 355 -6.43 11.03 -13.62
CA ASP A 355 -5.44 10.36 -14.47
C ASP A 355 -4.05 10.98 -14.30
N CYS A 356 -4.00 12.26 -13.90
CA CYS A 356 -2.78 12.94 -13.52
C CYS A 356 -2.68 13.11 -12.00
N VAL A 357 -1.57 12.67 -11.42
CA VAL A 357 -1.24 12.84 -10.00
C VAL A 357 0.21 13.30 -9.89
N VAL A 358 0.45 14.36 -9.12
CA VAL A 358 1.79 14.83 -8.78
C VAL A 358 2.08 14.36 -7.35
N ALA A 359 3.02 13.42 -7.22
CA ALA A 359 3.45 12.89 -5.94
C ALA A 359 4.76 13.57 -5.51
N PHE A 360 4.83 14.02 -4.26
CA PHE A 360 6.08 14.51 -3.67
C PHE A 360 6.69 13.42 -2.78
N ASP A 361 7.90 12.98 -3.10
CA ASP A 361 8.62 11.96 -2.34
C ASP A 361 9.47 12.64 -1.24
N HIS A 362 9.05 12.52 0.02
CA HIS A 362 9.74 13.10 1.17
C HIS A 362 11.10 12.47 1.45
N VAL A 363 11.37 11.26 0.95
CA VAL A 363 12.67 10.59 1.13
C VAL A 363 13.69 11.12 0.14
N TYR A 364 13.31 11.19 -1.14
CA TYR A 364 14.21 11.69 -2.20
C TYR A 364 14.11 13.19 -2.46
N GLN A 365 13.20 13.90 -1.78
CA GLN A 365 12.96 15.34 -1.91
C GLN A 365 12.76 15.75 -3.38
N ARG A 366 11.82 15.10 -4.05
CA ARG A 366 11.53 15.34 -5.48
C ARG A 366 10.05 15.11 -5.80
N PHE A 367 9.58 15.80 -6.82
CA PHE A 367 8.27 15.56 -7.42
C PHE A 367 8.35 14.42 -8.44
N GLN A 368 7.27 13.66 -8.54
CA GLN A 368 7.01 12.69 -9.59
C GLN A 368 5.66 13.02 -10.20
N ILE A 369 5.68 13.48 -11.45
CA ILE A 369 4.46 13.75 -12.21
C ILE A 369 4.09 12.44 -12.88
N VAL A 370 2.91 11.90 -12.58
CA VAL A 370 2.38 10.67 -13.17
C VAL A 370 1.14 11.01 -13.98
N TYR A 371 1.08 10.54 -15.21
CA TYR A 371 -0.07 10.65 -16.10
C TYR A 371 -0.43 9.28 -16.67
N ASN A 372 -1.68 8.86 -16.50
CA ASN A 372 -2.15 7.56 -16.96
C ASN A 372 -2.73 7.65 -18.37
N VAL A 373 -2.24 6.80 -19.26
CA VAL A 373 -2.68 6.72 -20.67
C VAL A 373 -3.36 5.40 -20.98
N GLY A 374 -4.35 5.45 -21.85
CA GLY A 374 -5.00 4.27 -22.41
C GLY A 374 -4.11 3.56 -23.45
N VAL A 375 -4.68 2.53 -24.09
CA VAL A 375 -4.01 1.77 -25.17
C VAL A 375 -4.78 1.81 -26.49
N ASP A 376 -5.79 2.66 -26.61
CA ASP A 376 -6.63 2.77 -27.81
C ASP A 376 -5.88 3.50 -28.95
N ASP A 377 -5.19 4.59 -28.63
CA ASP A 377 -4.30 5.34 -29.52
C ASP A 377 -2.96 5.56 -28.82
N VAL A 378 -2.10 4.54 -28.83
CA VAL A 378 -0.86 4.52 -28.03
C VAL A 378 0.03 5.73 -28.29
N ASP A 379 0.28 6.06 -29.56
CA ASP A 379 1.15 7.18 -29.92
C ASP A 379 0.50 8.52 -29.54
N GLY A 380 -0.79 8.71 -29.87
CA GLY A 380 -1.50 9.94 -29.56
C GLY A 380 -1.70 10.17 -28.05
N ASP A 381 -1.97 9.12 -27.28
CA ASP A 381 -2.15 9.22 -25.83
C ASP A 381 -0.81 9.39 -25.11
N TYR A 382 0.26 8.74 -25.59
CA TYR A 382 1.62 9.00 -25.08
C TYR A 382 2.02 10.46 -25.33
N ASP A 383 1.82 10.98 -26.54
CA ASP A 383 2.12 12.39 -26.87
C ASP A 383 1.31 13.37 -26.01
N LYS A 384 0.04 13.07 -25.71
CA LYS A 384 -0.77 13.87 -24.77
C LYS A 384 -0.19 13.85 -23.36
N ALA A 385 0.21 12.67 -22.87
CA ALA A 385 0.81 12.55 -21.54
C ALA A 385 2.14 13.29 -21.44
N VAL A 386 3.01 13.17 -22.43
CA VAL A 386 4.28 13.91 -22.47
C VAL A 386 4.03 15.41 -22.43
N LYS A 387 3.12 15.94 -23.27
CA LYS A 387 2.77 17.36 -23.29
C LYS A 387 2.23 17.85 -21.94
N GLU A 388 1.37 17.06 -21.30
CA GLU A 388 0.80 17.43 -20.01
C GLU A 388 1.83 17.36 -18.87
N ILE A 389 2.71 16.34 -18.89
CA ILE A 389 3.83 16.24 -17.95
C ILE A 389 4.78 17.42 -18.12
N GLU A 390 5.14 17.79 -19.35
CA GLU A 390 5.97 18.96 -19.64
C GLU A 390 5.29 20.26 -19.20
N ARG A 391 3.99 20.40 -19.41
CA ARG A 391 3.21 21.56 -18.93
C ARG A 391 3.24 21.68 -17.40
N ILE A 392 3.09 20.57 -16.68
CA ILE A 392 3.14 20.54 -15.22
C ILE A 392 4.57 20.81 -14.74
N GLU A 393 5.57 20.20 -15.35
CA GLU A 393 6.98 20.47 -15.04
C GLU A 393 7.31 21.95 -15.22
N GLN A 394 6.86 22.57 -16.32
CA GLN A 394 7.03 24.01 -16.53
C GLN A 394 6.41 24.80 -15.38
N LEU A 395 5.18 24.52 -14.98
CA LEU A 395 4.55 25.22 -13.84
C LEU A 395 5.32 25.02 -12.52
N LEU A 396 5.87 23.82 -12.28
CA LEU A 396 6.65 23.53 -11.08
C LEU A 396 8.03 24.22 -11.12
N THR A 397 8.67 24.30 -12.28
CA THR A 397 10.05 24.82 -12.42
C THR A 397 10.12 26.30 -12.80
N ASP A 398 8.99 26.92 -13.13
CA ASP A 398 8.93 28.34 -13.47
C ASP A 398 9.27 29.20 -12.24
N THR A 399 10.42 29.87 -12.30
CA THR A 399 10.93 30.79 -11.26
C THR A 399 10.34 32.18 -11.38
N THR A 400 9.62 32.49 -12.47
CA THR A 400 8.93 33.77 -12.64
C THR A 400 7.61 33.82 -11.86
N ILE A 401 7.00 32.66 -11.60
CA ILE A 401 5.78 32.56 -10.78
C ILE A 401 6.10 32.88 -9.32
N THR A 402 5.64 34.04 -8.88
CA THR A 402 5.84 34.53 -7.52
C THR A 402 4.86 33.89 -6.53
N TYR A 403 5.23 33.90 -5.26
CA TYR A 403 4.35 33.42 -4.19
C TYR A 403 3.03 34.18 -4.12
N ASP A 404 3.07 35.50 -4.30
CA ASP A 404 1.90 36.37 -4.16
C ASP A 404 0.89 36.17 -5.31
N GLU A 405 1.35 35.81 -6.51
CA GLU A 405 0.48 35.55 -7.67
C GLU A 405 -0.37 34.27 -7.50
N VAL A 406 0.17 33.25 -6.84
CA VAL A 406 -0.51 31.94 -6.69
C VAL A 406 -1.25 31.79 -5.38
N ASN A 407 -0.95 32.63 -4.39
CA ASN A 407 -1.61 32.62 -3.10
C ASN A 407 -3.09 33.02 -3.29
N PRO A 408 -4.05 32.33 -2.63
CA PRO A 408 -5.45 32.67 -2.76
C PRO A 408 -5.73 34.13 -2.37
N GLU A 409 -6.53 34.81 -3.17
CA GLU A 409 -7.01 36.15 -2.87
C GLU A 409 -7.76 36.16 -1.54
N GLN A 410 -7.31 37.03 -0.64
CA GLN A 410 -7.83 37.12 0.72
C GLN A 410 -8.36 38.54 0.96
N SER A 411 -9.68 38.67 1.07
CA SER A 411 -10.33 39.91 1.48
C SER A 411 -10.03 40.25 2.95
N PRO A 412 -10.19 41.53 3.38
CA PRO A 412 -9.99 41.94 4.77
C PRO A 412 -10.76 41.05 5.76
N ILE A 413 -10.17 40.85 6.95
CA ILE A 413 -10.68 39.87 7.92
C ILE A 413 -11.70 40.51 8.86
N LYS A 414 -12.85 39.85 9.02
CA LYS A 414 -13.80 40.18 10.09
C LYS A 414 -13.48 39.38 11.35
N LEU A 415 -12.91 40.05 12.35
CA LEU A 415 -12.54 39.46 13.64
C LEU A 415 -13.75 39.30 14.57
N GLY A 416 -13.57 38.49 15.62
CA GLY A 416 -14.54 38.36 16.71
C GLY A 416 -15.83 37.63 16.34
N GLN A 417 -15.88 37.02 15.16
CA GLN A 417 -16.99 36.15 14.81
C GLN A 417 -16.95 34.91 15.74
N THR A 418 -18.11 34.34 16.06
CA THR A 418 -18.22 33.12 16.91
C THR A 418 -18.99 32.03 16.19
N PHE A 419 -19.07 30.83 16.76
CA PHE A 419 -19.85 29.72 16.23
C PHE A 419 -21.23 29.63 16.88
N THR A 420 -22.18 29.00 16.18
CA THR A 420 -23.53 28.69 16.69
C THR A 420 -23.73 27.17 16.68
N SER A 421 -24.11 26.58 17.82
CA SER A 421 -24.46 25.15 17.91
C SER A 421 -25.85 24.88 17.34
N ASN A 422 -26.02 23.76 16.64
CA ASN A 422 -27.30 23.35 16.09
C ASN A 422 -28.29 22.86 17.17
N ILE A 423 -27.78 22.38 18.30
CA ILE A 423 -28.58 21.74 19.35
C ILE A 423 -28.41 22.36 20.74
N GLY A 424 -27.28 23.05 20.98
CA GLY A 424 -26.96 23.64 22.28
C GLY A 424 -26.65 22.60 23.36
N GLN A 425 -26.31 23.08 24.55
CA GLN A 425 -25.90 22.25 25.68
C GLN A 425 -27.01 21.29 26.14
N GLU A 426 -28.18 21.83 26.47
CA GLU A 426 -29.32 21.05 27.00
C GLU A 426 -29.73 19.93 26.05
N GLY A 427 -29.75 20.19 24.74
CA GLY A 427 -30.12 19.17 23.77
C GLY A 427 -29.06 18.07 23.61
N TYR A 428 -27.76 18.41 23.68
CA TYR A 428 -26.71 17.38 23.66
C TYR A 428 -26.69 16.55 24.96
N GLU A 429 -26.85 17.17 26.12
CA GLU A 429 -27.03 16.46 27.40
C GLU A 429 -28.25 15.52 27.33
N GLY A 430 -29.33 15.95 26.68
CA GLY A 430 -30.50 15.12 26.38
C GLY A 430 -30.20 13.89 25.53
N HIS A 431 -29.28 13.98 24.56
CA HIS A 431 -28.78 12.80 23.82
C HIS A 431 -28.12 11.81 24.77
N VAL A 432 -27.21 12.29 25.63
CA VAL A 432 -26.47 11.46 26.59
C VAL A 432 -27.43 10.74 27.54
N THR A 433 -28.37 11.47 28.15
CA THR A 433 -29.38 10.88 29.04
C THR A 433 -30.21 9.81 28.33
N THR A 434 -30.60 10.05 27.07
CA THR A 434 -31.42 9.09 26.30
C THR A 434 -30.62 7.83 25.96
N LEU A 435 -29.37 7.97 25.52
CA LEU A 435 -28.51 6.83 25.21
C LEU A 435 -28.19 6.00 26.47
N LYS A 436 -27.96 6.64 27.62
CA LYS A 436 -27.79 5.93 28.91
C LYS A 436 -29.00 5.07 29.28
N LYS A 437 -30.22 5.47 28.92
CA LYS A 437 -31.42 4.63 29.10
C LYS A 437 -31.38 3.38 28.22
N HIS A 438 -30.95 3.52 26.97
CA HIS A 438 -30.76 2.39 26.06
C HIS A 438 -29.64 1.45 26.50
N ILE A 439 -28.55 2.00 27.05
CA ILE A 439 -27.45 1.22 27.63
C ILE A 439 -27.95 0.41 28.84
N LYS A 440 -28.67 1.05 29.76
CA LYS A 440 -29.27 0.37 30.93
C LYS A 440 -30.24 -0.75 30.55
N LYS A 441 -30.95 -0.60 29.44
CA LYS A 441 -31.86 -1.61 28.90
C LYS A 441 -31.13 -2.75 28.19
N GLY A 442 -29.85 -2.57 27.84
CA GLY A 442 -29.06 -3.53 27.07
C GLY A 442 -29.30 -3.45 25.56
N ASP A 443 -29.88 -2.35 25.04
CA ASP A 443 -30.07 -2.16 23.61
C ASP A 443 -28.73 -1.89 22.89
N ILE A 444 -27.81 -1.20 23.58
CA ILE A 444 -26.45 -0.87 23.13
C ILE A 444 -25.48 -0.93 24.31
N ILE A 445 -24.19 -1.08 24.02
CA ILE A 445 -23.09 -0.94 24.98
C ILE A 445 -22.54 0.49 24.92
N GLN A 446 -22.44 1.04 23.71
CA GLN A 446 -21.97 2.40 23.44
C GLN A 446 -22.66 2.97 22.21
N ALA A 447 -22.84 4.29 22.19
CA ALA A 447 -23.15 5.07 20.99
C ALA A 447 -22.37 6.39 21.00
N VAL A 448 -22.07 6.92 19.81
CA VAL A 448 -21.26 8.12 19.62
C VAL A 448 -22.13 9.20 18.96
N PRO A 449 -23.04 9.88 19.69
CA PRO A 449 -23.76 11.04 19.18
C PRO A 449 -22.78 12.18 18.92
N SER A 450 -23.20 13.14 18.10
CA SER A 450 -22.42 14.30 17.72
C SER A 450 -23.28 15.56 17.68
N GLN A 451 -22.62 16.71 17.70
CA GLN A 451 -23.24 18.00 17.45
C GLN A 451 -22.39 18.83 16.49
N ARG A 452 -23.04 19.74 15.78
CA ARG A 452 -22.43 20.59 14.76
C ARG A 452 -22.51 22.05 15.18
N VAL A 453 -21.42 22.78 14.95
CA VAL A 453 -21.38 24.22 15.06
C VAL A 453 -21.10 24.85 13.70
N ALA A 454 -21.81 25.95 13.40
CA ALA A 454 -21.58 26.77 12.22
C ALA A 454 -20.72 27.99 12.62
N ARG A 455 -19.53 28.13 12.02
CA ARG A 455 -18.56 29.20 12.32
C ARG A 455 -18.34 30.07 11.08
N PRO A 456 -18.99 31.25 10.96
CA PRO A 456 -18.74 32.19 9.87
C PRO A 456 -17.29 32.69 9.86
N THR A 457 -16.64 32.80 8.71
CA THR A 457 -15.28 33.36 8.63
C THR A 457 -15.07 34.06 7.29
N SER A 458 -14.24 35.10 7.31
CA SER A 458 -13.80 35.79 6.09
C SER A 458 -12.55 35.16 5.48
N LEU A 459 -11.95 34.17 6.14
CA LEU A 459 -10.76 33.48 5.61
C LEU A 459 -11.09 32.68 4.37
N HIS A 460 -10.19 32.74 3.39
CA HIS A 460 -10.16 31.78 2.31
C HIS A 460 -9.90 30.37 2.87
N PRO A 461 -10.62 29.32 2.43
CA PRO A 461 -10.54 27.98 3.00
C PRO A 461 -9.13 27.37 3.00
N PHE A 462 -8.32 27.64 1.95
CA PHE A 462 -6.94 27.17 1.91
C PHE A 462 -6.05 27.79 3.00
N ASN A 463 -6.34 29.03 3.43
CA ASN A 463 -5.61 29.70 4.50
C ASN A 463 -5.88 29.07 5.87
N ILE A 464 -7.08 28.51 6.05
CA ILE A 464 -7.43 27.70 7.21
C ILE A 464 -6.61 26.39 7.17
N TYR A 465 -6.58 25.69 6.04
CA TYR A 465 -5.78 24.46 5.87
C TYR A 465 -4.29 24.69 6.17
N ARG A 466 -3.73 25.76 5.62
CA ARG A 466 -2.31 26.12 5.82
C ARG A 466 -1.96 26.32 7.29
N HIS A 467 -2.84 26.95 8.06
CA HIS A 467 -2.65 27.11 9.51
C HIS A 467 -2.87 25.79 10.25
N LEU A 468 -3.89 25.01 9.87
CA LEU A 468 -4.19 23.70 10.45
C LEU A 468 -2.98 22.77 10.42
N ARG A 469 -2.25 22.73 9.30
CA ARG A 469 -1.02 21.94 9.13
C ARG A 469 0.05 22.27 10.17
N THR A 470 0.11 23.52 10.61
CA THR A 470 1.12 23.99 11.59
C THR A 470 0.71 23.62 13.02
N VAL A 471 -0.59 23.74 13.35
CA VAL A 471 -1.06 23.56 14.73
C VAL A 471 -1.40 22.12 15.08
N ASN A 472 -1.90 21.33 14.13
CA ASN A 472 -2.37 19.96 14.37
C ASN A 472 -1.97 18.98 13.25
N PRO A 473 -0.66 18.79 13.03
CA PRO A 473 -0.18 17.81 12.05
C PRO A 473 -0.71 16.41 12.38
N SER A 474 -1.33 15.76 11.39
CA SER A 474 -1.96 14.45 11.56
C SER A 474 -1.55 13.48 10.45
N PRO A 475 -1.70 12.15 10.63
CA PRO A 475 -1.38 11.17 9.60
C PRO A 475 -2.16 11.36 8.29
N TYR A 476 -3.37 11.90 8.35
CA TYR A 476 -4.17 12.23 7.17
C TYR A 476 -4.52 13.71 7.16
N MET A 477 -3.73 14.50 6.45
CA MET A 477 -4.03 15.90 6.16
C MET A 477 -4.63 15.99 4.75
N PHE A 478 -5.72 16.72 4.61
CA PHE A 478 -6.34 16.90 3.30
C PHE A 478 -6.98 18.27 3.13
N TYR A 479 -6.78 18.81 1.94
CA TYR A 479 -7.56 19.91 1.39
C TYR A 479 -8.18 19.44 0.07
N ILE A 480 -9.50 19.46 -0.01
CA ILE A 480 -10.23 19.13 -1.23
C ILE A 480 -11.04 20.36 -1.61
N ASP A 481 -10.78 20.91 -2.80
CA ASP A 481 -11.58 21.98 -3.38
C ASP A 481 -12.51 21.41 -4.42
N LEU A 482 -13.81 21.41 -4.13
CA LEU A 482 -14.85 20.94 -5.05
C LEU A 482 -15.51 22.10 -5.80
N VAL A 483 -14.89 23.29 -5.77
CA VAL A 483 -15.37 24.56 -6.30
C VAL A 483 -16.54 25.12 -5.49
N GLU A 484 -17.64 24.37 -5.33
CA GLU A 484 -18.83 24.85 -4.63
C GLU A 484 -18.69 24.80 -3.10
N PHE A 485 -17.81 23.95 -2.59
CA PHE A 485 -17.48 23.80 -1.18
C PHE A 485 -16.11 23.15 -1.03
N GLN A 486 -15.51 23.28 0.16
CA GLN A 486 -14.18 22.75 0.45
C GLN A 486 -14.22 21.83 1.67
N ILE A 487 -13.34 20.83 1.67
CA ILE A 487 -13.14 19.94 2.80
C ILE A 487 -11.71 20.14 3.30
N ILE A 488 -11.58 20.50 4.57
CA ILE A 488 -10.31 20.81 5.23
C ILE A 488 -10.18 19.88 6.44
N GLY A 489 -9.20 18.97 6.45
CA GLY A 489 -9.10 17.99 7.53
C GLY A 489 -7.68 17.62 7.94
N ALA A 490 -7.60 17.17 9.20
CA ALA A 490 -6.42 16.65 9.87
C ALA A 490 -6.84 15.42 10.69
N SER A 491 -7.16 14.32 9.99
CA SER A 491 -7.70 13.13 10.62
C SER A 491 -6.60 12.29 11.29
N PRO A 492 -6.81 11.86 12.55
CA PRO A 492 -5.88 11.00 13.26
C PRO A 492 -6.05 9.51 12.91
N GLU A 493 -7.16 9.11 12.30
CA GLU A 493 -7.62 7.71 12.33
C GLU A 493 -7.86 7.13 10.93
N LEU A 494 -7.19 6.00 10.67
CA LEU A 494 -7.39 5.18 9.46
C LEU A 494 -8.75 4.48 9.57
N LEU A 495 -9.60 4.62 8.56
CA LEU A 495 -10.81 3.82 8.43
C LEU A 495 -10.46 2.43 7.91
N VAL A 496 -9.94 2.38 6.68
CA VAL A 496 -9.57 1.12 6.03
C VAL A 496 -8.51 1.37 4.96
N GLN A 497 -7.48 0.52 4.96
CA GLN A 497 -6.48 0.44 3.91
C GLN A 497 -6.46 -0.98 3.34
N SER A 498 -6.30 -1.11 2.03
CA SER A 498 -6.07 -2.36 1.31
C SER A 498 -4.81 -2.23 0.46
N ASP A 499 -3.96 -3.25 0.43
CA ASP A 499 -2.73 -3.26 -0.37
C ASP A 499 -2.78 -4.20 -1.59
N VAL A 500 -1.70 -4.22 -2.36
CA VAL A 500 -1.54 -5.05 -3.56
C VAL A 500 -1.56 -6.57 -3.31
N HIS A 501 -1.43 -6.98 -2.04
CA HIS A 501 -1.50 -8.36 -1.57
C HIS A 501 -2.87 -8.70 -0.98
N ASN A 502 -3.87 -7.82 -1.17
CA ASN A 502 -5.22 -7.95 -0.61
C ASN A 502 -5.24 -7.96 0.93
N LYS A 503 -4.18 -7.47 1.59
CA LYS A 503 -4.18 -7.28 3.03
C LYS A 503 -4.99 -6.02 3.36
N VAL A 504 -6.02 -6.19 4.17
CA VAL A 504 -6.85 -5.11 4.71
C VAL A 504 -6.43 -4.84 6.13
N ILE A 505 -6.30 -3.56 6.48
CA ILE A 505 -6.00 -3.11 7.83
C ILE A 505 -6.93 -1.96 8.27
N THR A 506 -7.17 -1.88 9.58
CA THR A 506 -7.84 -0.76 10.24
C THR A 506 -7.16 -0.48 11.58
N HIS A 507 -7.21 0.78 12.04
CA HIS A 507 -6.58 1.22 13.29
C HIS A 507 -7.62 1.80 14.25
N PRO A 508 -8.23 0.98 15.13
CA PRO A 508 -9.05 1.51 16.20
C PRO A 508 -8.22 2.38 17.14
N ILE A 509 -8.72 3.59 17.42
CA ILE A 509 -8.11 4.53 18.36
C ILE A 509 -9.13 4.85 19.46
N ALA A 510 -8.72 4.72 20.72
CA ALA A 510 -9.51 5.17 21.85
C ALA A 510 -8.61 5.57 23.02
N GLY A 511 -9.16 6.28 24.00
CA GLY A 511 -8.38 6.82 25.10
C GLY A 511 -7.45 7.95 24.65
N THR A 512 -7.48 9.06 25.37
CA THR A 512 -6.66 10.24 25.04
C THR A 512 -6.10 10.83 26.31
N ILE A 513 -4.79 11.06 26.33
CA ILE A 513 -4.14 11.84 27.38
C ILE A 513 -3.17 12.84 26.76
N MET A 514 -2.97 13.98 27.43
CA MET A 514 -2.02 15.00 26.98
C MET A 514 -0.58 14.48 27.08
N ARG A 515 0.28 14.94 26.16
CA ARG A 515 1.74 14.74 26.28
C ARG A 515 2.25 15.42 27.56
N GLY A 516 3.22 14.78 28.21
CA GLY A 516 3.91 15.37 29.35
C GLY A 516 4.86 16.49 28.91
N LYS A 517 5.14 17.44 29.81
CA LYS A 517 6.10 18.53 29.53
C LYS A 517 7.55 18.04 29.59
N THR A 518 7.80 16.95 30.31
CA THR A 518 9.10 16.26 30.40
C THR A 518 8.94 14.80 29.98
N ALA A 519 10.06 14.12 29.68
CA ALA A 519 10.02 12.70 29.30
C ALA A 519 9.47 11.81 30.43
N GLU A 520 9.77 12.15 31.69
CA GLU A 520 9.28 11.44 32.87
C GLU A 520 7.77 11.63 33.05
N GLU A 521 7.28 12.86 32.89
CA GLU A 521 5.84 13.14 32.92
C GLU A 521 5.12 12.46 31.75
N ASP A 522 5.74 12.44 30.56
CA ASP A 522 5.17 11.80 29.37
C ASP A 522 5.02 10.29 29.54
N GLU A 523 6.00 9.63 30.15
CA GLU A 523 5.91 8.20 30.45
C GLU A 523 4.94 7.92 31.59
N ALA A 524 4.86 8.78 32.61
CA ALA A 524 3.85 8.66 33.67
C ALA A 524 2.41 8.81 33.12
N ASN A 525 2.19 9.74 32.19
CA ASN A 525 0.91 9.89 31.48
C ASN A 525 0.61 8.66 30.62
N ALA A 526 1.61 8.14 29.90
CA ALA A 526 1.46 6.92 29.11
C ALA A 526 1.07 5.72 29.97
N GLU A 527 1.68 5.55 31.14
CA GLU A 527 1.36 4.47 32.07
C GLU A 527 -0.01 4.67 32.73
N THR A 528 -0.40 5.92 33.00
CA THR A 528 -1.77 6.25 33.46
C THR A 528 -2.81 5.81 32.43
N LEU A 529 -2.61 6.16 31.16
CA LEU A 529 -3.52 5.74 30.09
C LEU A 529 -3.51 4.22 29.88
N ARG A 530 -2.32 3.60 29.93
CA ARG A 530 -2.16 2.14 29.80
C ARG A 530 -2.79 1.37 30.96
N SER A 531 -2.88 1.95 32.15
CA SER A 531 -3.47 1.32 33.33
C SER A 531 -4.95 1.65 33.54
N SER A 532 -5.50 2.63 32.81
CA SER A 532 -6.91 3.01 32.88
C SER A 532 -7.84 1.85 32.49
N LEU A 533 -8.58 1.34 33.48
CA LEU A 533 -9.55 0.26 33.25
C LEU A 533 -10.69 0.70 32.33
N LYS A 534 -11.12 1.97 32.43
CA LYS A 534 -12.17 2.55 31.58
C LYS A 534 -11.73 2.56 30.11
N ASP A 535 -10.61 3.23 29.81
CA ASP A 535 -10.13 3.42 28.44
C ASP A 535 -9.78 2.08 27.77
N ARG A 536 -9.21 1.13 28.52
CA ARG A 536 -8.92 -0.21 28.02
C ARG A 536 -10.20 -0.99 27.70
N ALA A 537 -11.22 -0.92 28.54
CA ALA A 537 -12.47 -1.64 28.30
C ALA A 537 -13.18 -1.11 27.04
N GLU A 538 -13.26 0.21 26.89
CA GLU A 538 -13.78 0.86 25.69
C GLU A 538 -12.97 0.46 24.44
N HIS A 539 -11.65 0.53 24.54
CA HIS A 539 -10.77 0.21 23.41
C HIS A 539 -10.88 -1.27 22.99
N ILE A 540 -10.91 -2.21 23.94
CA ILE A 540 -11.05 -3.65 23.64
C ILE A 540 -12.36 -3.93 22.90
N MET A 541 -13.46 -3.27 23.28
CA MET A 541 -14.73 -3.40 22.58
C MET A 541 -14.63 -2.92 21.12
N LEU A 542 -13.95 -1.80 20.88
CA LEU A 542 -13.73 -1.28 19.52
C LEU A 542 -12.82 -2.20 18.69
N VAL A 543 -11.80 -2.80 19.32
CA VAL A 543 -10.97 -3.82 18.68
C VAL A 543 -11.78 -5.04 18.30
N ASP A 544 -12.69 -5.50 19.16
CA ASP A 544 -13.54 -6.65 18.83
C ASP A 544 -14.52 -6.34 17.70
N LEU A 545 -15.09 -5.12 17.67
CA LEU A 545 -15.90 -4.66 16.55
C LEU A 545 -15.09 -4.63 15.23
N ALA A 546 -13.87 -4.09 15.26
CA ALA A 546 -12.98 -4.08 14.10
C ALA A 546 -12.60 -5.50 13.64
N ARG A 547 -12.40 -6.45 14.56
CA ARG A 547 -12.20 -7.87 14.24
C ARG A 547 -13.41 -8.46 13.55
N ASN A 548 -14.62 -8.16 14.04
CA ASN A 548 -15.86 -8.64 13.43
C ASN A 548 -16.05 -8.09 12.01
N ASP A 549 -15.77 -6.80 11.81
CA ASP A 549 -15.86 -6.14 10.50
C ASP A 549 -14.85 -6.71 9.49
N ILE A 550 -13.61 -6.94 9.91
CA ILE A 550 -12.58 -7.57 9.07
C ILE A 550 -12.95 -9.03 8.77
N ASN A 551 -13.34 -9.81 9.77
CA ASN A 551 -13.66 -11.23 9.60
C ASN A 551 -14.87 -11.46 8.66
N ARG A 552 -15.80 -10.49 8.57
CA ARG A 552 -16.94 -10.55 7.64
C ARG A 552 -16.50 -10.64 6.18
N VAL A 553 -15.34 -10.11 5.80
CA VAL A 553 -14.84 -10.05 4.41
C VAL A 553 -13.48 -10.73 4.18
N CYS A 554 -12.70 -10.95 5.24
CA CYS A 554 -11.40 -11.59 5.17
C CYS A 554 -11.49 -13.10 5.42
N GLN A 555 -10.40 -13.80 5.10
CA GLN A 555 -10.22 -15.21 5.43
C GLN A 555 -10.11 -15.34 6.96
N PRO A 556 -10.99 -16.10 7.63
CA PRO A 556 -11.01 -16.15 9.09
C PRO A 556 -9.69 -16.54 9.75
N THR A 557 -8.90 -17.40 9.08
CA THR A 557 -7.58 -17.86 9.55
C THR A 557 -6.50 -16.79 9.46
N THR A 558 -6.72 -15.70 8.73
CA THR A 558 -5.76 -14.61 8.54
C THR A 558 -6.08 -13.38 9.40
N THR A 559 -7.29 -13.31 9.97
CA THR A 559 -7.70 -12.19 10.81
C THR A 559 -6.87 -12.17 12.10
N ASN A 560 -6.12 -11.09 12.29
CA ASN A 560 -5.20 -10.94 13.41
C ASN A 560 -5.29 -9.55 14.05
N VAL A 561 -5.05 -9.50 15.36
CA VAL A 561 -4.79 -8.23 16.05
C VAL A 561 -3.27 -8.08 16.11
N ASP A 562 -2.70 -7.38 15.13
CA ASP A 562 -1.26 -7.24 14.95
C ASP A 562 -0.61 -6.43 16.08
N ARG A 563 -1.34 -5.45 16.61
CA ARG A 563 -0.94 -4.61 17.75
C ARG A 563 -2.15 -4.41 18.64
N LEU A 564 -1.97 -4.54 19.94
CA LEU A 564 -3.05 -4.41 20.92
C LEU A 564 -2.65 -3.41 22.00
N LEU A 565 -3.49 -2.40 22.27
CA LEU A 565 -3.33 -1.44 23.38
C LEU A 565 -1.94 -0.79 23.43
N THR A 566 -1.41 -0.43 22.26
CA THR A 566 -0.11 0.24 22.16
C THR A 566 -0.29 1.74 22.33
N ILE A 567 0.62 2.41 23.03
CA ILE A 567 0.63 3.88 23.15
C ILE A 567 1.23 4.46 21.87
N GLU A 568 0.46 5.26 21.15
CA GLU A 568 0.94 6.04 20.02
C GLU A 568 0.97 7.53 20.40
N ARG A 569 2.15 8.15 20.25
CA ARG A 569 2.40 9.54 20.65
C ARG A 569 2.26 10.46 19.44
N PHE A 570 1.42 11.47 19.58
CA PHE A 570 1.26 12.57 18.64
C PHE A 570 1.89 13.84 19.23
N SER A 571 1.84 14.96 18.51
CA SER A 571 2.48 16.22 18.93
C SER A 571 1.98 16.72 20.28
N HIS A 572 0.67 16.68 20.52
CA HIS A 572 0.05 17.25 21.74
C HIS A 572 -0.64 16.22 22.64
N VAL A 573 -0.97 15.05 22.09
CA VAL A 573 -1.69 13.98 22.79
C VAL A 573 -1.05 12.62 22.51
N MET A 574 -1.42 11.61 23.29
CA MET A 574 -1.16 10.20 22.98
C MET A 574 -2.44 9.38 23.12
N HIS A 575 -2.53 8.29 22.36
CA HIS A 575 -3.71 7.44 22.27
C HIS A 575 -3.39 5.96 22.51
N LEU A 576 -4.39 5.18 22.96
CA LEU A 576 -4.33 3.73 22.81
C LEU A 576 -4.71 3.39 21.37
N VAL A 577 -3.83 2.68 20.70
CA VAL A 577 -3.98 2.25 19.32
C VAL A 577 -3.83 0.75 19.23
N SER A 578 -4.70 0.15 18.45
CA SER A 578 -4.57 -1.24 18.02
C SER A 578 -4.58 -1.31 16.50
N GLN A 579 -4.06 -2.40 15.96
CA GLN A 579 -4.15 -2.70 14.54
C GLN A 579 -4.80 -4.06 14.36
N VAL A 580 -5.86 -4.08 13.57
CA VAL A 580 -6.51 -5.32 13.14
C VAL A 580 -6.28 -5.47 11.65
N SER A 581 -5.90 -6.67 11.23
CA SER A 581 -5.68 -6.99 9.81
C SER A 581 -6.30 -8.32 9.42
N GLY A 582 -6.43 -8.52 8.11
CA GLY A 582 -6.77 -9.81 7.49
C GLY A 582 -6.49 -9.76 5.99
N VAL A 583 -6.47 -10.92 5.35
CA VAL A 583 -6.39 -11.04 3.89
C VAL A 583 -7.79 -11.24 3.36
N LEU A 584 -8.21 -10.45 2.36
CA LEU A 584 -9.53 -10.60 1.74
C LEU A 584 -9.73 -12.02 1.21
N ARG A 585 -10.97 -12.51 1.30
CA ARG A 585 -11.34 -13.74 0.60
C ARG A 585 -11.31 -13.53 -0.89
N ASP A 586 -11.09 -14.61 -1.64
CA ASP A 586 -10.98 -14.57 -3.10
C ASP A 586 -12.27 -14.06 -3.78
N ASP A 587 -13.42 -14.17 -3.10
CA ASP A 587 -14.73 -13.68 -3.55
C ASP A 587 -15.06 -12.24 -3.10
N LYS A 588 -14.07 -11.51 -2.58
CA LYS A 588 -14.24 -10.16 -2.00
C LYS A 588 -13.26 -9.18 -2.60
N THR A 589 -13.67 -7.92 -2.66
CA THR A 589 -12.85 -6.82 -3.16
C THR A 589 -12.58 -5.78 -2.05
N ARG A 590 -11.68 -4.83 -2.33
CA ARG A 590 -11.46 -3.66 -1.46
C ARG A 590 -12.75 -2.86 -1.20
N PHE A 591 -13.72 -2.94 -2.11
CA PHE A 591 -15.02 -2.28 -1.98
C PHE A 591 -15.91 -2.98 -0.94
N ASP A 592 -15.89 -4.32 -0.88
CA ASP A 592 -16.53 -5.07 0.21
C ASP A 592 -15.88 -4.75 1.57
N ALA A 593 -14.56 -4.61 1.59
CA ALA A 593 -13.82 -4.21 2.78
C ALA A 593 -14.30 -2.85 3.32
N PHE A 594 -14.42 -1.87 2.42
CA PHE A 594 -14.96 -0.56 2.76
C PHE A 594 -16.38 -0.67 3.33
N ARG A 595 -17.32 -1.33 2.63
CA ARG A 595 -18.72 -1.47 3.08
C ARG A 595 -18.85 -2.18 4.42
N SER A 596 -17.97 -3.14 4.73
CA SER A 596 -17.99 -3.90 5.98
C SER A 596 -17.53 -3.05 7.17
N ILE A 597 -16.44 -2.30 6.99
CA ILE A 597 -15.82 -1.50 8.05
C ILE A 597 -16.56 -0.18 8.26
N PHE A 598 -17.16 0.38 7.21
CA PHE A 598 -17.82 1.68 7.24
C PHE A 598 -19.20 1.67 7.95
N PRO A 599 -19.52 2.69 8.77
CA PRO A 599 -18.60 3.63 9.40
C PRO A 599 -17.85 2.94 10.55
N ALA A 600 -16.75 3.56 10.99
CA ALA A 600 -15.97 3.03 12.11
C ALA A 600 -16.79 2.96 13.41
N GLY A 601 -16.45 1.99 14.26
CA GLY A 601 -17.04 1.84 15.60
C GLY A 601 -16.86 3.08 16.47
N THR A 602 -15.71 3.75 16.34
CA THR A 602 -15.29 4.95 17.08
C THR A 602 -16.18 6.17 16.83
N VAL A 603 -17.01 6.15 15.79
CA VAL A 603 -17.93 7.24 15.41
C VAL A 603 -19.39 6.78 15.32
N SER A 604 -19.67 5.53 15.67
CA SER A 604 -21.00 4.94 15.63
C SER A 604 -21.35 4.35 16.99
N GLY A 605 -20.88 3.15 17.31
CA GLY A 605 -21.09 2.49 18.59
C GLY A 605 -21.15 0.98 18.47
N ALA A 606 -21.60 0.32 19.54
CA ALA A 606 -21.69 -1.13 19.64
C ALA A 606 -22.99 -1.54 20.35
N PRO A 607 -23.80 -2.47 19.79
CA PRO A 607 -23.75 -3.00 18.42
C PRO A 607 -23.95 -1.92 17.36
N LYS A 608 -23.15 -1.96 16.28
CA LYS A 608 -23.03 -0.87 15.29
C LYS A 608 -24.38 -0.40 14.72
N VAL A 609 -25.17 -1.32 14.16
CA VAL A 609 -26.46 -0.98 13.52
C VAL A 609 -27.43 -0.31 14.49
N ARG A 610 -27.56 -0.84 15.71
CA ARG A 610 -28.50 -0.30 16.70
C ARG A 610 -28.08 1.07 17.22
N ALA A 611 -26.78 1.28 17.42
CA ALA A 611 -26.24 2.59 17.79
C ALA A 611 -26.53 3.64 16.70
N MET A 612 -26.34 3.30 15.42
CA MET A 612 -26.61 4.20 14.29
C MET A 612 -28.09 4.54 14.14
N GLU A 613 -29.00 3.60 14.43
CA GLU A 613 -30.43 3.91 14.50
C GLU A 613 -30.70 4.99 15.56
N LEU A 614 -30.24 4.78 16.79
CA LEU A 614 -30.46 5.75 17.87
C LEU A 614 -29.82 7.11 17.58
N ILE A 615 -28.61 7.12 17.02
CA ILE A 615 -27.93 8.36 16.61
C ILE A 615 -28.77 9.14 15.61
N GLY A 616 -29.27 8.47 14.56
CA GLY A 616 -30.08 9.13 13.55
C GLY A 616 -31.44 9.62 14.08
N GLU A 617 -32.02 8.93 15.07
CA GLU A 617 -33.21 9.38 15.81
C GLU A 617 -32.98 10.65 16.62
N LEU A 618 -31.82 10.73 17.29
CA LEU A 618 -31.47 11.83 18.19
C LEU A 618 -30.98 13.07 17.41
N GLU A 619 -30.05 12.88 16.48
CA GLU A 619 -29.43 14.00 15.76
C GLU A 619 -30.40 14.69 14.79
N GLY A 620 -31.27 13.93 14.11
CA GLY A 620 -32.29 14.46 13.19
C GLY A 620 -31.77 15.20 11.94
N GLU A 621 -30.46 15.40 11.83
CA GLU A 621 -29.78 16.04 10.71
C GLU A 621 -28.75 15.08 10.10
N LYS A 622 -28.51 15.19 8.79
CA LYS A 622 -27.42 14.46 8.15
C LYS A 622 -26.07 14.88 8.74
N ARG A 623 -25.17 13.93 8.90
CA ARG A 623 -23.77 14.21 9.30
C ARG A 623 -22.96 14.75 8.14
N GLY A 624 -23.28 14.34 6.91
CA GLY A 624 -22.53 14.69 5.72
C GLY A 624 -21.12 14.11 5.79
N VAL A 625 -20.12 14.96 5.55
CA VAL A 625 -18.70 14.56 5.53
C VAL A 625 -18.26 14.02 6.90
N TYR A 626 -18.74 14.59 8.02
CA TYR A 626 -18.31 14.18 9.36
C TYR A 626 -18.56 12.69 9.62
N ALA A 627 -17.57 12.00 10.18
CA ALA A 627 -17.60 10.55 10.43
C ALA A 627 -17.75 9.67 9.17
N GLY A 628 -17.76 10.27 7.98
CA GLY A 628 -17.61 9.57 6.71
C GLY A 628 -16.17 9.17 6.44
N ALA A 629 -15.84 8.97 5.16
CA ALA A 629 -14.50 8.59 4.71
C ALA A 629 -13.93 9.63 3.75
N VAL A 630 -12.63 9.90 3.86
CA VAL A 630 -11.85 10.68 2.90
C VAL A 630 -10.62 9.87 2.49
N GLY A 631 -10.35 9.78 1.20
CA GLY A 631 -9.21 9.01 0.72
C GLY A 631 -9.23 8.73 -0.77
N HIS A 632 -8.59 7.63 -1.18
CA HIS A 632 -8.42 7.27 -2.58
C HIS A 632 -8.55 5.76 -2.87
N TRP A 633 -8.89 5.45 -4.11
CA TRP A 633 -8.99 4.10 -4.70
C TRP A 633 -8.16 4.07 -6.00
N SER A 634 -7.06 3.32 -6.00
CA SER A 634 -6.09 3.29 -7.11
C SER A 634 -6.61 2.52 -8.34
N TYR A 635 -6.11 2.85 -9.53
CA TYR A 635 -6.39 2.10 -10.77
C TYR A 635 -5.74 0.69 -10.82
N ASP A 636 -4.89 0.35 -9.85
CA ASP A 636 -4.23 -0.96 -9.75
C ASP A 636 -5.17 -2.13 -9.36
N GLY A 637 -6.46 -1.84 -9.17
CA GLY A 637 -7.52 -2.78 -8.79
C GLY A 637 -7.50 -3.25 -7.34
N LYS A 638 -6.49 -2.90 -6.54
CA LYS A 638 -6.29 -3.47 -5.18
C LYS A 638 -6.09 -2.43 -4.09
N THR A 639 -5.34 -1.38 -4.37
CA THR A 639 -4.93 -0.40 -3.37
C THR A 639 -6.04 0.59 -3.05
N MET A 640 -6.36 0.74 -1.76
CA MET A 640 -7.31 1.72 -1.24
C MET A 640 -6.74 2.26 0.06
N ASP A 641 -6.88 3.56 0.30
CA ASP A 641 -6.49 4.18 1.55
C ASP A 641 -7.51 5.24 1.93
N THR A 642 -8.14 5.11 3.10
CA THR A 642 -9.19 6.02 3.57
C THR A 642 -9.07 6.25 5.06
N CYS A 643 -9.22 7.51 5.45
CA CYS A 643 -9.32 7.94 6.84
C CYS A 643 -10.76 8.26 7.21
N ILE A 644 -11.06 8.23 8.51
CA ILE A 644 -12.34 8.72 9.02
C ILE A 644 -12.31 10.25 8.93
N ALA A 645 -13.39 10.88 8.47
CA ALA A 645 -13.49 12.34 8.42
C ALA A 645 -13.73 12.96 9.82
N LEU A 646 -12.70 12.90 10.66
CA LEU A 646 -12.61 13.52 11.97
C LEU A 646 -11.73 14.76 11.92
N ARG A 647 -11.90 15.67 12.88
CA ARG A 647 -11.20 16.98 12.92
C ARG A 647 -11.26 17.69 11.56
N THR A 648 -12.39 17.56 10.89
CA THR A 648 -12.63 18.04 9.53
C THR A 648 -13.59 19.22 9.57
N MET A 649 -13.36 20.20 8.70
CA MET A 649 -14.20 21.36 8.47
C MET A 649 -14.75 21.27 7.05
N VAL A 650 -16.07 21.39 6.90
CA VAL A 650 -16.71 21.63 5.61
C VAL A 650 -16.88 23.14 5.49
N PHE A 651 -16.23 23.76 4.50
CA PHE A 651 -16.38 25.18 4.23
C PHE A 651 -17.34 25.38 3.07
N LYS A 652 -18.40 26.15 3.29
CA LYS A 652 -19.39 26.49 2.26
C LYS A 652 -20.02 27.85 2.58
N ASP A 653 -20.18 28.69 1.57
CA ASP A 653 -20.87 30.00 1.69
C ASP A 653 -20.35 30.89 2.83
N GLY A 654 -19.04 30.93 3.04
CA GLY A 654 -18.40 31.75 4.10
C GLY A 654 -18.55 31.16 5.52
N ILE A 655 -19.00 29.91 5.64
CA ILE A 655 -19.20 29.23 6.90
C ILE A 655 -18.32 27.97 6.95
N ALA A 656 -17.50 27.87 7.99
CA ALA A 656 -16.83 26.62 8.36
C ALA A 656 -17.76 25.84 9.31
N TYR A 657 -18.21 24.67 8.88
CA TYR A 657 -18.98 23.74 9.70
C TYR A 657 -18.03 22.79 10.41
N LEU A 658 -18.12 22.73 11.74
CA LEU A 658 -17.34 21.85 12.59
C LEU A 658 -18.29 20.88 13.30
N GLN A 659 -17.91 19.61 13.37
CA GLN A 659 -18.74 18.60 14.03
C GLN A 659 -17.85 17.68 14.85
N ALA A 660 -18.31 17.33 16.06
CA ALA A 660 -17.64 16.40 16.94
C ALA A 660 -18.64 15.62 17.79
N GLY A 661 -18.22 14.43 18.21
CA GLY A 661 -18.99 13.51 19.05
C GLY A 661 -18.12 12.91 20.16
N GLY A 662 -18.80 12.26 21.10
CA GLY A 662 -18.21 11.61 22.28
C GLY A 662 -18.81 10.22 22.48
N GLY A 663 -18.01 9.27 22.96
CA GLY A 663 -18.46 7.90 23.17
C GLY A 663 -19.25 7.78 24.46
N ILE A 664 -20.57 7.61 24.35
CA ILE A 664 -21.45 7.50 25.52
C ILE A 664 -21.47 6.06 26.00
N VAL A 665 -21.01 5.88 27.25
CA VAL A 665 -21.03 4.61 27.99
C VAL A 665 -21.90 4.72 29.23
N PHE A 666 -22.05 3.63 29.98
CA PHE A 666 -22.91 3.56 31.15
C PHE A 666 -22.62 4.65 32.21
N ASP A 667 -21.34 4.93 32.44
CA ASP A 667 -20.85 5.89 33.44
C ASP A 667 -20.57 7.29 32.87
N SER A 668 -20.95 7.58 31.63
CA SER A 668 -20.77 8.93 31.04
C SER A 668 -21.58 9.97 31.82
N ASP A 669 -20.98 11.14 32.06
CA ASP A 669 -21.65 12.31 32.63
C ASP A 669 -22.11 13.25 31.51
N GLU A 670 -23.36 13.70 31.58
CA GLU A 670 -24.00 14.53 30.58
C GLU A 670 -23.19 15.80 30.24
N TYR A 671 -22.73 16.52 31.27
CA TYR A 671 -22.03 17.79 31.09
C TYR A 671 -20.61 17.57 30.57
N ASP A 672 -19.89 16.58 31.12
CA ASP A 672 -18.52 16.28 30.71
C ASP A 672 -18.45 15.88 29.22
N GLU A 673 -19.42 15.08 28.74
CA GLU A 673 -19.50 14.67 27.34
C GLU A 673 -19.83 15.84 26.40
N TYR A 674 -20.70 16.76 26.83
CA TYR A 674 -20.94 18.01 26.10
C TYR A 674 -19.64 18.82 26.00
N ILE A 675 -18.94 19.03 27.12
CA ILE A 675 -17.68 19.76 27.14
C ILE A 675 -16.61 19.08 26.29
N GLU A 676 -16.54 17.76 26.26
CA GLU A 676 -15.62 17.01 25.41
C GLU A 676 -15.84 17.32 23.92
N THR A 677 -17.08 17.31 23.44
CA THR A 677 -17.37 17.65 22.04
C THR A 677 -17.00 19.10 21.71
N MET A 678 -17.25 20.03 22.64
CA MET A 678 -16.84 21.43 22.49
C MET A 678 -15.31 21.57 22.46
N ASN A 679 -14.59 20.82 23.29
CA ASN A 679 -13.12 20.80 23.30
C ASN A 679 -12.55 20.24 21.99
N LYS A 680 -13.14 19.16 21.45
CA LYS A 680 -12.75 18.58 20.15
C LYS A 680 -12.92 19.58 19.00
N MET A 681 -14.01 20.34 18.98
CA MET A 681 -14.23 21.40 17.98
C MET A 681 -13.36 22.64 18.23
N ARG A 682 -12.99 22.91 19.49
CA ARG A 682 -12.18 24.08 19.87
C ARG A 682 -10.83 24.11 19.15
N ALA A 683 -10.19 22.97 18.91
CA ALA A 683 -8.92 22.92 18.18
C ALA A 683 -9.03 23.54 16.77
N ASN A 684 -10.05 23.14 16.01
CA ASN A 684 -10.30 23.68 14.68
C ASN A 684 -10.81 25.12 14.73
N ASN A 685 -11.63 25.48 15.72
CA ASN A 685 -12.04 26.88 15.91
C ASN A 685 -10.86 27.79 16.24
N ASN A 686 -9.95 27.36 17.13
CA ASN A 686 -8.74 28.12 17.47
C ASN A 686 -7.83 28.27 16.24
N THR A 687 -7.75 27.24 15.39
CA THR A 687 -7.06 27.32 14.11
C THR A 687 -7.61 28.47 13.26
N ILE A 688 -8.93 28.59 13.15
CA ILE A 688 -9.58 29.70 12.42
C ILE A 688 -9.26 31.04 13.09
N VAL A 689 -9.43 31.16 14.41
CA VAL A 689 -9.23 32.42 15.15
C VAL A 689 -7.78 32.92 15.05
N GLU A 690 -6.81 32.02 15.17
CA GLU A 690 -5.39 32.37 15.02
C GLU A 690 -5.04 32.75 13.59
N ALA A 691 -5.54 32.00 12.61
CA ALA A 691 -5.37 32.34 11.20
C ALA A 691 -6.01 33.70 10.87
N GLU A 692 -7.19 34.01 11.43
CA GLU A 692 -7.87 35.29 11.26
C GLU A 692 -7.00 36.44 11.79
N LYS A 693 -6.36 36.28 12.95
CA LYS A 693 -5.43 37.29 13.50
C LYS A 693 -4.22 37.50 12.59
N ILE A 694 -3.56 36.41 12.17
CA ILE A 694 -2.38 36.47 11.30
C ILE A 694 -2.71 37.15 9.97
N TRP A 695 -3.89 36.87 9.41
CA TRP A 695 -4.31 37.46 8.15
C TRP A 695 -4.86 38.88 8.30
N ALA A 696 -5.47 39.23 9.44
CA ALA A 696 -5.86 40.60 9.74
C ALA A 696 -4.66 41.55 9.70
N ASP A 697 -3.50 41.11 10.20
CA ASP A 697 -2.26 41.89 10.14
C ASP A 697 -1.73 42.03 8.69
N LYS A 698 -2.05 41.08 7.80
CA LYS A 698 -1.58 41.06 6.40
C LYS A 698 -2.48 41.83 5.43
N VAL A 699 -3.80 41.69 5.57
CA VAL A 699 -4.79 42.23 4.62
C VAL A 699 -5.74 43.27 5.24
N GLY A 700 -5.54 43.60 6.52
CA GLY A 700 -6.41 44.50 7.26
C GLY A 700 -7.66 43.84 7.82
N THR A 701 -8.46 44.64 8.53
CA THR A 701 -9.74 44.22 9.12
C THR A 701 -10.91 44.92 8.44
N GLN A 702 -12.09 44.27 8.44
CA GLN A 702 -13.34 44.86 7.94
C GLN A 702 -13.95 45.87 8.91
#